data_AF-A0A6J8F8L5-F1
#
_entry.id   AF-A0A6J8F8L5-F1
#
_cell.length_a   1.000
_cell.length_b   1.000
_cell.length_c   1.000
_cell.angle_alpha   90.00
_cell.angle_beta   90.00
_cell.angle_gamma   90.00
#
_symmetry.space_group_name_H-M   'P 1'
#
loop_
_entity.id
_entity.type
_entity.pdbx_description
1 polymer ?
#
loop_
_entity_poly.entity_id
_entity_poly.type
_entity_poly.pdbx_seq_one_letter_code
_entity_poly.pdbx_strand_id
1 'polypeptide(L)'
;MAKVIPLAISEERLDFSAFNPATLNATQTTAQGVLDWEFLNYSVDVVTGPLLRSIDLSGLLVISPVFNRPNVLVEKENYLFLMPTLEQEMYVMYSELSSVRALTSIGEDVNLVLHEYTSANVKDISAVALRTAATFNAPDPTVKAVSSGTSLKSSLEPSMINYVLGITDDDVDAIAAFLSTHPLAIVVISFGDLAHEYELLTDTFAKLPNAEQARLLTFTNLPLWSDMSPSSLESYPLLKLFNAIFPKPADHTPSLLRDLLSIVFIHVVAYGDGGFEKPTSLQESAYKKGVINAYSVTLGRFTWNCTNTTSGLECLYRNYGAQGIVMLSVQRMLDPTVPQVSSPSTPTMEYRPRQKADKMTSAQRNGLIAGLVMFTIILLTAVPLILYWCTEGRDNDAAPKDGDEPVTLLFTDIESSTALWAALPQLMADAIAAHHCVIRQLVKKYGCYEVKTIGDSFMIACRSAHSAVSLACEIQTKLLKHDWGTEALDRAYREFELARVDTLDDYEPPTARLSEEEYAALWCGLRVRVGIHTGLTDIRYDEVTRGYDYYGDTSNMAARTEAVANGGQVVATEAAWWALSNDERAGIAHTAMGPQGLRGVPFAVEMFQLNAVPGRRHAALRTEIEAILPDDTATDTASSAAGALLSSVGTINGPAAGIAFVLASCFAPYPVAQRVRELQPLLSKWGVGAPPRSRLVSEEDYCQGLMNRLAIRIATVSQARQRMGSNETGVSGDLQNIISSGVLNPLLGEGSFISDGARARHSGLTAVPPSAEPSAMRESRLWRRSTMNGLTLSRGPSSRKESLSVNTAGFHDDVVPFTAQASRRFSEEHNSRSASISCEVVVVRMPMKLGRRRRPSLLEPLAEDVADEA
;
A
#
# COMPACT_ATOMS: atom_id res chain seq x y z
N MET A 1 -51.87 36.18 -18.42
CA MET A 1 -51.62 35.50 -19.72
C MET A 1 -52.86 34.75 -20.29
N ALA A 2 -54.08 35.26 -20.12
CA ALA A 2 -55.34 34.60 -20.56
C ALA A 2 -55.58 34.45 -22.09
N LYS A 3 -54.62 34.81 -22.96
CA LYS A 3 -54.82 34.83 -24.43
C LYS A 3 -54.36 33.55 -25.13
N VAL A 4 -53.35 32.87 -24.61
CA VAL A 4 -52.56 31.84 -25.33
C VAL A 4 -53.36 30.57 -25.63
N ILE A 5 -54.07 30.06 -24.62
CA ILE A 5 -54.75 28.76 -24.68
C ILE A 5 -56.04 28.81 -25.52
N PRO A 6 -56.89 29.84 -25.42
CA PRO A 6 -58.05 29.98 -26.31
C PRO A 6 -57.65 30.13 -27.78
N LEU A 7 -56.59 30.90 -28.07
CA LEU A 7 -56.09 31.16 -29.44
C LEU A 7 -55.58 29.89 -30.13
N ALA A 8 -54.88 29.00 -29.41
CA ALA A 8 -54.40 27.73 -29.96
C ALA A 8 -55.54 26.78 -30.38
N ILE A 9 -56.70 26.89 -29.71
CA ILE A 9 -57.88 26.02 -29.92
C ILE A 9 -58.88 26.64 -30.92
N SER A 10 -58.94 27.97 -31.06
CA SER A 10 -60.00 28.63 -31.86
C SER A 10 -59.69 28.83 -33.35
N GLU A 11 -58.42 28.88 -33.78
CA GLU A 11 -58.04 29.24 -35.16
C GLU A 11 -57.84 28.05 -36.11
N GLU A 12 -58.68 27.01 -36.08
CA GLU A 12 -58.55 25.79 -36.92
C GLU A 12 -57.21 25.02 -36.78
N ARG A 13 -56.32 25.42 -35.86
CA ARG A 13 -54.97 24.85 -35.69
C ARG A 13 -54.95 23.54 -34.92
N LEU A 14 -55.87 23.38 -33.97
CA LEU A 14 -56.10 22.15 -33.22
C LEU A 14 -57.63 21.98 -33.07
N ASP A 15 -58.25 21.02 -33.76
CA ASP A 15 -59.70 20.77 -33.66
C ASP A 15 -60.04 20.19 -32.28
N PHE A 16 -60.34 21.11 -31.36
CA PHE A 16 -60.70 20.86 -29.98
C PHE A 16 -62.05 21.49 -29.64
N SER A 17 -63.00 21.50 -30.58
CA SER A 17 -64.35 22.06 -30.40
C SER A 17 -65.10 21.56 -29.15
N ALA A 18 -64.64 20.47 -28.52
CA ALA A 18 -65.16 19.92 -27.28
C ALA A 18 -64.49 20.44 -25.98
N PHE A 19 -63.38 21.18 -26.01
CA PHE A 19 -62.68 21.64 -24.80
C PHE A 19 -62.81 23.16 -24.66
N ASN A 20 -63.28 23.63 -23.50
CA ASN A 20 -63.44 25.04 -23.19
C ASN A 20 -62.43 25.43 -22.09
N PRO A 21 -61.18 25.80 -22.45
CA PRO A 21 -60.18 26.18 -21.47
C PRO A 21 -60.55 27.49 -20.76
N ALA A 22 -60.22 27.58 -19.48
CA ALA A 22 -60.36 28.78 -18.66
C ALA A 22 -59.08 29.00 -17.84
N THR A 23 -58.63 30.25 -17.76
CA THR A 23 -57.57 30.65 -16.83
C THR A 23 -58.23 31.22 -15.59
N LEU A 24 -57.94 30.61 -14.45
CA LEU A 24 -58.38 31.03 -13.13
C LEU A 24 -57.29 31.85 -12.48
N ASN A 25 -57.58 33.12 -12.22
CA ASN A 25 -56.65 33.94 -11.44
C ASN A 25 -56.91 33.72 -9.96
N ALA A 26 -55.93 33.18 -9.23
CA ALA A 26 -56.08 32.80 -7.83
C ALA A 26 -54.88 33.25 -7.00
N THR A 27 -55.14 33.61 -5.74
CA THR A 27 -54.11 33.83 -4.74
C THR A 27 -54.04 32.63 -3.80
N GLN A 28 -53.00 32.53 -2.97
CA GLN A 28 -52.82 31.43 -2.03
C GLN A 28 -54.04 31.17 -1.13
N THR A 29 -54.75 32.24 -0.73
CA THR A 29 -55.92 32.16 0.14
C THR A 29 -57.24 31.98 -0.61
N THR A 30 -57.30 32.33 -1.90
CA THR A 30 -58.55 32.27 -2.70
C THR A 30 -58.62 31.06 -3.63
N ALA A 31 -57.53 30.32 -3.81
CA ALA A 31 -57.42 29.30 -4.85
C ALA A 31 -58.44 28.18 -4.75
N GLN A 32 -58.70 27.64 -3.55
CA GLN A 32 -59.71 26.61 -3.38
C GLN A 32 -61.11 27.13 -3.71
N GLY A 33 -61.46 28.32 -3.22
CA GLY A 33 -62.76 28.93 -3.50
C GLY A 33 -63.00 29.24 -4.98
N VAL A 34 -61.95 29.61 -5.72
CA VAL A 34 -62.02 29.82 -7.18
C VAL A 34 -62.24 28.50 -7.91
N LEU A 35 -61.57 27.42 -7.50
CA LEU A 35 -61.79 26.09 -8.07
C LEU A 35 -63.20 25.54 -7.73
N ASP A 36 -63.65 25.72 -6.49
CA ASP A 36 -65.00 25.33 -6.06
C ASP A 36 -66.09 26.08 -6.86
N TRP A 37 -65.88 27.37 -7.14
CA TRP A 37 -66.78 28.16 -7.99
C TRP A 37 -66.85 27.63 -9.43
N GLU A 38 -65.72 27.19 -9.99
CA GLU A 38 -65.71 26.54 -11.30
C GLU A 38 -66.48 25.23 -11.29
N PHE A 39 -66.31 24.39 -10.26
CA PHE A 39 -67.05 23.13 -10.13
C PHE A 39 -68.57 23.33 -10.02
N LEU A 40 -69.02 24.46 -9.49
CA LEU A 40 -70.45 24.80 -9.42
C LEU A 40 -71.04 25.15 -10.79
N ASN A 41 -70.24 25.75 -11.69
CA ASN A 41 -70.72 26.28 -12.97
C ASN A 41 -70.36 25.40 -14.18
N TYR A 42 -69.31 24.59 -14.08
CA TYR A 42 -68.74 23.82 -15.19
C TYR A 42 -68.25 22.43 -14.72
N SER A 43 -68.22 21.45 -15.65
CA SER A 43 -67.50 20.19 -15.42
C SER A 43 -66.01 20.38 -15.71
N VAL A 44 -65.21 20.27 -14.64
CA VAL A 44 -63.75 20.30 -14.70
C VAL A 44 -63.21 18.89 -14.55
N ASP A 45 -62.42 18.44 -15.53
CA ASP A 45 -61.82 17.10 -15.53
C ASP A 45 -60.29 17.14 -15.50
N VAL A 46 -59.67 18.22 -15.98
CA VAL A 46 -58.21 18.37 -16.09
C VAL A 46 -57.74 19.74 -15.61
N VAL A 47 -56.62 19.75 -14.89
CA VAL A 47 -55.92 20.95 -14.43
C VAL A 47 -54.46 20.90 -14.88
N THR A 48 -53.92 22.01 -15.37
CA THR A 48 -52.53 22.10 -15.84
C THR A 48 -51.93 23.48 -15.54
N GLY A 49 -50.60 23.59 -15.66
CA GLY A 49 -49.88 24.86 -15.46
C GLY A 49 -49.46 25.11 -14.01
N PRO A 50 -49.24 26.38 -13.63
CA PRO A 50 -48.86 26.77 -12.27
C PRO A 50 -49.93 26.40 -11.25
N LEU A 51 -49.54 25.71 -10.16
CA LEU A 51 -50.46 25.24 -9.12
C LEU A 51 -49.93 25.49 -7.71
N LEU A 52 -50.85 25.85 -6.84
CA LEU A 52 -50.62 25.91 -5.40
C LEU A 52 -50.88 24.54 -4.79
N ARG A 53 -49.96 24.08 -3.93
CA ARG A 53 -50.09 22.78 -3.23
C ARG A 53 -51.29 22.71 -2.29
N SER A 54 -51.76 23.86 -1.80
CA SER A 54 -52.90 23.95 -0.90
C SER A 54 -54.25 23.64 -1.55
N ILE A 55 -54.30 23.54 -2.89
CA ILE A 55 -55.54 23.21 -3.61
C ILE A 55 -55.77 21.71 -3.55
N ASP A 56 -56.98 21.31 -3.14
CA ASP A 56 -57.41 19.91 -3.23
C ASP A 56 -57.77 19.57 -4.70
N LEU A 57 -56.96 18.68 -5.27
CA LEU A 57 -57.09 18.19 -6.65
C LEU A 57 -57.39 16.69 -6.69
N SER A 58 -57.79 16.07 -5.58
CA SER A 58 -57.97 14.61 -5.44
C SER A 58 -58.93 13.98 -6.46
N GLY A 59 -59.88 14.75 -7.01
CA GLY A 59 -60.84 14.31 -8.02
C GLY A 59 -60.53 14.68 -9.48
N LEU A 60 -59.38 15.34 -9.74
CA LEU A 60 -59.03 15.91 -11.05
C LEU A 60 -57.75 15.28 -11.60
N LEU A 61 -57.66 15.14 -12.93
CA LEU A 61 -56.39 14.81 -13.57
C LEU A 61 -55.50 16.05 -13.63
N VAL A 62 -54.31 15.97 -13.03
CA VAL A 62 -53.35 17.07 -12.97
C VAL A 62 -52.22 16.77 -13.96
N ILE A 63 -52.07 17.59 -14.99
CA ILE A 63 -51.06 17.39 -16.04
C ILE A 63 -50.00 18.48 -15.96
N SER A 64 -48.74 18.04 -15.89
CA SER A 64 -47.55 18.87 -15.82
C SER A 64 -47.66 20.03 -14.82
N PRO A 65 -47.98 19.74 -13.54
CA PRO A 65 -48.12 20.79 -12.54
C PRO A 65 -46.79 21.50 -12.32
N VAL A 66 -46.84 22.82 -12.26
CA VAL A 66 -45.68 23.64 -11.88
C VAL A 66 -45.96 24.25 -10.53
N PHE A 67 -45.29 23.73 -9.50
CA PHE A 67 -45.39 24.31 -8.17
C PHE A 67 -44.53 25.57 -8.09
N ASN A 68 -44.91 26.51 -7.23
CA ASN A 68 -44.13 27.73 -6.96
C ASN A 68 -42.67 27.45 -6.55
N ARG A 69 -42.35 26.22 -6.13
CA ARG A 69 -41.00 25.78 -5.80
C ARG A 69 -40.76 24.35 -6.29
N PRO A 70 -39.57 24.06 -6.83
CA PRO A 70 -39.15 22.70 -7.14
C PRO A 70 -39.19 21.83 -5.88
N ASN A 71 -39.74 20.63 -5.98
CA ASN A 71 -39.86 19.71 -4.86
C ASN A 71 -39.82 18.28 -5.37
N VAL A 72 -39.55 17.35 -4.44
CA VAL A 72 -39.71 15.92 -4.68
C VAL A 72 -41.16 15.62 -5.08
N LEU A 73 -41.31 14.66 -6.00
CA LEU A 73 -42.54 14.25 -6.62
C LEU A 73 -43.58 13.84 -5.58
N VAL A 74 -44.82 14.24 -5.84
CA VAL A 74 -45.97 13.84 -5.04
C VAL A 74 -46.52 12.54 -5.62
N GLU A 75 -46.47 11.45 -4.85
CA GLU A 75 -46.94 10.13 -5.26
C GLU A 75 -48.48 10.06 -5.28
N LYS A 76 -49.09 10.70 -6.29
CA LYS A 76 -50.55 10.72 -6.49
C LYS A 76 -50.92 10.14 -7.86
N GLU A 77 -51.90 9.24 -7.87
CA GLU A 77 -52.37 8.52 -9.07
C GLU A 77 -52.84 9.46 -10.18
N ASN A 78 -53.44 10.58 -9.77
CA ASN A 78 -54.08 11.54 -10.65
C ASN A 78 -53.13 12.63 -11.18
N TYR A 79 -51.82 12.49 -10.97
CA TYR A 79 -50.82 13.44 -11.46
C TYR A 79 -50.08 12.82 -12.64
N LEU A 80 -49.75 13.61 -13.67
CA LEU A 80 -48.90 13.20 -14.79
C LEU A 80 -47.84 14.29 -14.98
N PHE A 81 -46.56 13.95 -14.89
CA PHE A 81 -45.47 14.91 -15.04
C PHE A 81 -44.90 14.84 -16.45
N LEU A 82 -45.07 15.90 -17.25
CA LEU A 82 -44.55 15.95 -18.62
C LEU A 82 -43.15 16.59 -18.70
N MET A 83 -42.84 17.46 -17.74
CA MET A 83 -41.55 18.13 -17.59
C MET A 83 -40.61 17.31 -16.69
N PRO A 84 -39.28 17.53 -16.75
CA PRO A 84 -38.33 16.85 -15.88
C PRO A 84 -38.72 17.08 -14.41
N THR A 85 -38.82 16.00 -13.64
CA THR A 85 -39.01 16.13 -12.19
C THR A 85 -37.68 16.45 -11.52
N LEU A 86 -37.71 17.01 -10.31
CA LEU A 86 -36.48 17.37 -9.58
C LEU A 86 -35.52 16.18 -9.43
N GLU A 87 -36.07 14.98 -9.23
CA GLU A 87 -35.29 13.75 -9.14
C GLU A 87 -34.65 13.38 -10.48
N GLN A 88 -35.36 13.53 -11.60
CA GLN A 88 -34.79 13.31 -12.94
C GLN A 88 -33.69 14.32 -13.25
N GLU A 89 -33.90 15.60 -12.90
CA GLU A 89 -32.91 16.65 -13.07
C GLU A 89 -31.64 16.36 -12.27
N MET A 90 -31.78 15.99 -10.99
CA MET A 90 -30.63 15.55 -10.17
C MET A 90 -29.93 14.34 -10.78
N TYR A 91 -30.68 13.32 -11.21
CA TYR A 91 -30.12 12.11 -11.81
C TYR A 91 -29.32 12.41 -13.08
N VAL A 92 -29.88 13.25 -13.97
CA VAL A 92 -29.22 13.67 -15.21
C VAL A 92 -27.97 14.47 -14.90
N MET A 93 -28.03 15.43 -13.97
CA MET A 93 -26.88 16.23 -13.54
C MET A 93 -25.70 15.35 -13.10
N TYR A 94 -25.96 14.40 -12.19
CA TYR A 94 -24.93 13.49 -11.71
C TYR A 94 -24.41 12.54 -12.81
N SER A 95 -25.28 12.09 -13.72
CA SER A 95 -24.88 11.25 -14.86
C SER A 95 -24.00 11.97 -15.88
N GLU A 96 -24.14 13.30 -15.98
CA GLU A 96 -23.46 14.16 -16.94
C GLU A 96 -22.41 15.07 -16.27
N LEU A 97 -21.93 14.71 -15.07
CA LEU A 97 -20.93 15.48 -14.33
C LEU A 97 -19.66 15.75 -15.17
N SER A 98 -19.24 14.79 -16.00
CA SER A 98 -18.10 14.99 -16.90
C SER A 98 -18.35 16.11 -17.91
N SER A 99 -19.56 16.19 -18.46
CA SER A 99 -19.98 17.20 -19.43
C SER A 99 -20.08 18.58 -18.77
N VAL A 100 -20.64 18.66 -17.56
CA VAL A 100 -20.73 19.90 -16.78
C VAL A 100 -19.33 20.42 -16.41
N ARG A 101 -18.42 19.54 -15.98
CA ARG A 101 -17.04 19.88 -15.61
C ARG A 101 -16.14 20.17 -16.82
N ALA A 102 -16.57 19.88 -18.04
CA ALA A 102 -15.81 20.29 -19.22
C ALA A 102 -15.86 21.82 -19.44
N LEU A 103 -16.88 22.50 -18.89
CA LEU A 103 -17.05 23.95 -19.02
C LEU A 103 -16.03 24.75 -18.19
N THR A 104 -15.68 24.24 -17.01
CA THR A 104 -14.71 24.84 -16.07
C THR A 104 -13.92 23.71 -15.43
N SER A 105 -12.60 23.83 -15.26
CA SER A 105 -11.71 22.82 -14.65
C SER A 105 -11.96 22.62 -13.13
N ILE A 106 -13.20 22.27 -12.78
CA ILE A 106 -13.76 22.21 -11.43
C ILE A 106 -13.84 20.76 -10.94
N GLY A 107 -13.88 20.59 -9.63
CA GLY A 107 -14.05 19.28 -8.97
C GLY A 107 -15.42 18.64 -9.21
N GLU A 108 -15.67 17.53 -8.53
CA GLU A 108 -16.96 16.81 -8.56
C GLU A 108 -17.90 17.26 -7.44
N ASP A 109 -17.46 18.20 -6.61
CA ASP A 109 -18.20 18.64 -5.44
C ASP A 109 -19.39 19.51 -5.85
N VAL A 110 -20.56 19.12 -5.35
CA VAL A 110 -21.83 19.82 -5.58
C VAL A 110 -22.25 20.53 -4.30
N ASN A 111 -22.61 21.82 -4.43
CA ASN A 111 -23.23 22.63 -3.38
C ASN A 111 -24.72 22.78 -3.71
N LEU A 112 -25.57 22.06 -2.98
CA LEU A 112 -27.03 22.13 -3.09
C LEU A 112 -27.56 23.25 -2.19
N VAL A 113 -28.03 24.33 -2.80
CA VAL A 113 -28.55 25.51 -2.12
C VAL A 113 -30.07 25.53 -2.23
N LEU A 114 -30.74 25.49 -1.08
CA LEU A 114 -32.19 25.46 -0.93
C LEU A 114 -32.64 26.79 -0.37
N HIS A 115 -33.06 27.71 -1.23
CA HIS A 115 -33.48 29.04 -0.80
C HIS A 115 -34.93 29.03 -0.32
N GLU A 116 -35.22 29.50 0.90
CA GLU A 116 -36.56 29.58 1.50
C GLU A 116 -37.34 28.24 1.60
N TYR A 117 -36.65 27.12 1.87
CA TYR A 117 -37.29 25.81 2.10
C TYR A 117 -37.50 25.50 3.58
N THR A 118 -38.56 24.75 3.89
CA THR A 118 -38.79 24.22 5.24
C THR A 118 -37.78 23.10 5.57
N SER A 119 -37.52 22.87 6.86
CA SER A 119 -36.61 21.80 7.30
C SER A 119 -37.05 20.40 6.83
N ALA A 120 -38.35 20.16 6.70
CA ALA A 120 -38.88 18.92 6.15
C ALA A 120 -38.53 18.75 4.67
N ASN A 121 -38.75 19.79 3.85
CA ASN A 121 -38.41 19.72 2.42
C ASN A 121 -36.90 19.62 2.19
N VAL A 122 -36.09 20.32 3.00
CA VAL A 122 -34.62 20.20 2.95
C VAL A 122 -34.19 18.76 3.18
N LYS A 123 -34.79 18.06 4.15
CA LYS A 123 -34.50 16.65 4.43
C LYS A 123 -34.87 15.74 3.26
N ASP A 124 -36.05 15.91 2.66
CA ASP A 124 -36.51 15.05 1.58
C ASP A 124 -35.68 15.25 0.30
N ILE A 125 -35.41 16.51 -0.07
CA ILE A 125 -34.61 16.85 -1.25
C ILE A 125 -33.16 16.41 -1.06
N SER A 126 -32.55 16.64 0.11
CA SER A 126 -31.19 16.19 0.39
C SER A 126 -31.06 14.66 0.36
N ALA A 127 -32.08 13.91 0.81
CA ALA A 127 -32.08 12.46 0.72
C ALA A 127 -32.10 11.94 -0.73
N VAL A 128 -32.77 12.64 -1.66
CA VAL A 128 -32.70 12.33 -3.10
C VAL A 128 -31.31 12.64 -3.64
N ALA A 129 -30.76 13.82 -3.31
CA ALA A 129 -29.43 14.22 -3.78
C ALA A 129 -28.33 13.25 -3.31
N LEU A 130 -28.36 12.82 -2.04
CA LEU A 130 -27.43 11.84 -1.47
C LEU A 130 -27.52 10.48 -2.15
N ARG A 131 -28.75 9.95 -2.37
CA ARG A 131 -28.96 8.68 -3.09
C ARG A 131 -28.48 8.77 -4.54
N THR A 132 -28.69 9.91 -5.18
CA THR A 132 -28.23 10.15 -6.55
C THR A 132 -26.71 10.19 -6.62
N ALA A 133 -26.04 10.97 -5.75
CA ALA A 133 -24.59 11.03 -5.67
C ALA A 133 -23.96 9.64 -5.42
N ALA A 134 -24.55 8.87 -4.50
CA ALA A 134 -24.12 7.50 -4.22
C ALA A 134 -24.23 6.59 -5.46
N THR A 135 -25.28 6.73 -6.27
CA THR A 135 -25.51 5.92 -7.48
C THR A 135 -24.39 6.09 -8.50
N PHE A 136 -23.85 7.30 -8.61
CA PHE A 136 -22.77 7.66 -9.54
C PHE A 136 -21.37 7.65 -8.91
N ASN A 137 -21.25 7.20 -7.66
CA ASN A 137 -20.00 7.26 -6.88
C ASN A 137 -19.39 8.66 -6.76
N ALA A 138 -20.21 9.71 -6.87
CA ALA A 138 -19.79 11.09 -6.66
C ALA A 138 -19.72 11.41 -5.14
N PRO A 139 -18.96 12.44 -4.72
CA PRO A 139 -18.97 12.94 -3.34
C PRO A 139 -20.36 13.32 -2.86
N ASP A 140 -20.59 13.26 -1.55
CA ASP A 140 -21.87 13.71 -0.98
C ASP A 140 -22.01 15.23 -1.16
N PRO A 141 -23.16 15.73 -1.66
CA PRO A 141 -23.37 17.15 -1.85
C PRO A 141 -23.36 17.89 -0.51
N THR A 142 -22.76 19.07 -0.49
CA THR A 142 -22.94 20.01 0.61
C THR A 142 -24.34 20.62 0.50
N VAL A 143 -25.09 20.66 1.60
CA VAL A 143 -26.48 21.15 1.60
C VAL A 143 -26.56 22.42 2.44
N LYS A 144 -27.03 23.52 1.84
CA LYS A 144 -27.23 24.81 2.51
C LYS A 144 -28.67 25.27 2.35
N ALA A 145 -29.37 25.46 3.47
CA ALA A 145 -30.68 26.09 3.49
C ALA A 145 -30.51 27.60 3.74
N VAL A 146 -31.13 28.43 2.91
CA VAL A 146 -31.05 29.90 3.02
C VAL A 146 -32.41 30.43 3.47
N SER A 147 -32.43 31.26 4.51
CA SER A 147 -33.66 31.86 5.05
C SER A 147 -34.18 33.00 4.20
N SER A 148 -35.45 33.37 4.40
CA SER A 148 -36.01 34.55 3.75
C SER A 148 -35.26 35.83 4.13
N GLY A 149 -34.99 36.69 3.15
CA GLY A 149 -34.30 37.98 3.34
C GLY A 149 -32.77 37.89 3.48
N THR A 150 -32.17 36.70 3.37
CA THR A 150 -30.70 36.54 3.34
C THR A 150 -30.21 36.38 1.91
N SER A 151 -29.16 37.11 1.53
CA SER A 151 -28.61 37.05 0.16
C SER A 151 -28.08 35.65 -0.17
N LEU A 152 -28.47 35.12 -1.34
CA LEU A 152 -27.97 33.86 -1.87
C LEU A 152 -26.44 33.83 -2.03
N LYS A 153 -25.81 34.99 -2.26
CA LYS A 153 -24.38 35.12 -2.59
C LYS A 153 -23.45 34.51 -1.52
N SER A 154 -23.81 34.58 -0.24
CA SER A 154 -22.99 34.00 0.85
C SER A 154 -23.05 32.47 0.91
N SER A 155 -24.04 31.86 0.25
CA SER A 155 -24.27 30.42 0.25
C SER A 155 -23.67 29.73 -0.96
N LEU A 156 -23.36 30.48 -2.03
CA LEU A 156 -22.70 29.98 -3.23
C LEU A 156 -21.20 29.76 -2.98
N GLU A 157 -20.66 28.68 -3.55
CA GLU A 157 -19.27 28.26 -3.40
C GLU A 157 -18.46 28.58 -4.68
N PRO A 158 -17.34 29.33 -4.57
CA PRO A 158 -16.56 29.83 -5.72
C PRO A 158 -15.94 28.79 -6.65
N SER A 159 -15.81 27.54 -6.21
CA SER A 159 -15.09 26.47 -6.92
C SER A 159 -15.86 25.15 -6.89
N MET A 160 -17.19 25.23 -6.87
CA MET A 160 -18.09 24.08 -6.90
C MET A 160 -19.22 24.27 -7.93
N ILE A 161 -19.91 23.17 -8.24
CA ILE A 161 -21.17 23.21 -8.98
C ILE A 161 -22.26 23.59 -7.97
N ASN A 162 -22.84 24.77 -8.11
CA ASN A 162 -23.88 25.29 -7.23
C ASN A 162 -25.25 24.94 -7.82
N TYR A 163 -25.90 23.90 -7.31
CA TYR A 163 -27.28 23.59 -7.67
C TYR A 163 -28.22 24.37 -6.76
N VAL A 164 -28.83 25.43 -7.30
CA VAL A 164 -29.73 26.32 -6.56
C VAL A 164 -31.18 26.00 -6.90
N LEU A 165 -32.01 25.85 -5.87
CA LEU A 165 -33.44 25.60 -5.98
C LEU A 165 -34.23 26.72 -5.30
N GLY A 166 -35.34 27.12 -5.92
CA GLY A 166 -36.26 28.13 -5.38
C GLY A 166 -35.71 29.54 -5.45
N ILE A 167 -35.07 29.89 -6.57
CA ILE A 167 -34.58 31.25 -6.85
C ILE A 167 -35.77 32.23 -6.88
N THR A 168 -35.48 33.48 -6.58
CA THR A 168 -36.41 34.60 -6.66
C THR A 168 -35.85 35.69 -7.57
N ASP A 169 -36.68 36.67 -7.92
CA ASP A 169 -36.29 37.82 -8.75
C ASP A 169 -35.02 38.51 -8.19
N ASP A 170 -34.95 38.67 -6.86
CA ASP A 170 -33.82 39.29 -6.16
C ASP A 170 -32.50 38.47 -6.28
N ASP A 171 -32.61 37.17 -6.53
CA ASP A 171 -31.45 36.27 -6.62
C ASP A 171 -30.78 36.30 -8.00
N VAL A 172 -31.50 36.67 -9.06
CA VAL A 172 -30.98 36.65 -10.44
C VAL A 172 -29.76 37.56 -10.57
N ASP A 173 -29.85 38.79 -10.07
CA ASP A 173 -28.75 39.75 -10.07
C ASP A 173 -27.59 39.29 -9.17
N ALA A 174 -27.90 38.64 -8.05
CA ALA A 174 -26.89 38.09 -7.15
C ALA A 174 -26.09 36.94 -7.80
N ILE A 175 -26.75 36.06 -8.55
CA ILE A 175 -26.14 34.98 -9.33
C ILE A 175 -25.26 35.54 -10.45
N ALA A 176 -25.77 36.51 -11.22
CA ALA A 176 -25.04 37.20 -12.27
C ALA A 176 -23.75 37.86 -11.75
N ALA A 177 -23.85 38.61 -10.64
CA ALA A 177 -22.71 39.24 -9.99
C ALA A 177 -21.71 38.20 -9.44
N PHE A 178 -22.20 37.08 -8.89
CA PHE A 178 -21.36 36.01 -8.36
C PHE A 178 -20.54 35.32 -9.45
N LEU A 179 -21.18 34.95 -10.56
CA LEU A 179 -20.50 34.33 -11.70
C LEU A 179 -19.44 35.25 -12.30
N SER A 180 -19.72 36.55 -12.38
CA SER A 180 -18.75 37.55 -12.86
C SER A 180 -17.48 37.61 -11.98
N THR A 181 -17.62 37.38 -10.67
CA THR A 181 -16.49 37.40 -9.72
C THR A 181 -15.75 36.07 -9.58
N HIS A 182 -16.37 34.95 -9.93
CA HIS A 182 -15.82 33.61 -9.70
C HIS A 182 -15.84 32.80 -11.01
N PRO A 183 -14.75 32.82 -11.81
CA PRO A 183 -14.73 32.23 -13.15
C PRO A 183 -14.83 30.69 -13.16
N LEU A 184 -14.50 30.03 -12.05
CA LEU A 184 -14.57 28.57 -11.92
C LEU A 184 -15.95 28.06 -11.51
N ALA A 185 -16.82 28.89 -10.93
CA ALA A 185 -18.10 28.43 -10.43
C ALA A 185 -19.09 28.16 -11.57
N ILE A 186 -19.89 27.10 -11.43
CA ILE A 186 -21.05 26.81 -12.27
C ILE A 186 -22.30 26.93 -11.39
N VAL A 187 -23.38 27.50 -11.93
CA VAL A 187 -24.69 27.56 -11.27
C VAL A 187 -25.67 26.75 -12.10
N VAL A 188 -26.39 25.84 -11.45
CA VAL A 188 -27.43 25.01 -12.06
C VAL A 188 -28.75 25.35 -11.37
N ILE A 189 -29.80 25.59 -12.16
CA ILE A 189 -31.17 25.84 -11.67
C ILE A 189 -32.14 24.82 -12.25
N SER A 190 -33.22 24.53 -11.55
CA SER A 190 -34.23 23.59 -12.03
C SER A 190 -34.99 24.14 -13.25
N PHE A 191 -35.67 23.28 -14.01
CA PHE A 191 -36.56 23.74 -15.08
C PHE A 191 -37.72 24.58 -14.52
N GLY A 192 -38.21 24.24 -13.32
CA GLY A 192 -39.27 24.98 -12.66
C GLY A 192 -38.87 26.42 -12.34
N ASP A 193 -37.66 26.62 -11.82
CA ASP A 193 -37.08 27.93 -11.54
C ASP A 193 -36.88 28.73 -12.83
N LEU A 194 -36.32 28.10 -13.87
CA LEU A 194 -36.18 28.71 -15.19
C LEU A 194 -37.54 29.18 -15.72
N ALA A 195 -38.57 28.34 -15.63
CA ALA A 195 -39.89 28.65 -16.17
C ALA A 195 -40.57 29.86 -15.49
N HIS A 196 -40.29 30.10 -14.21
CA HIS A 196 -40.78 31.27 -13.48
C HIS A 196 -39.96 32.52 -13.80
N GLU A 197 -38.63 32.43 -13.74
CA GLU A 197 -37.72 33.59 -13.83
C GLU A 197 -37.12 33.82 -15.23
N TYR A 198 -37.67 33.17 -16.27
CA TYR A 198 -37.07 33.14 -17.61
C TYR A 198 -36.79 34.54 -18.18
N GLU A 199 -37.76 35.45 -18.10
CA GLU A 199 -37.65 36.80 -18.68
C GLU A 199 -36.53 37.58 -17.99
N LEU A 200 -36.50 37.58 -16.65
CA LEU A 200 -35.48 38.28 -15.88
C LEU A 200 -34.08 37.65 -16.07
N LEU A 201 -33.99 36.30 -16.07
CA LEU A 201 -32.73 35.60 -16.31
C LEU A 201 -32.15 35.93 -17.67
N THR A 202 -32.95 35.89 -18.73
CA THR A 202 -32.48 36.18 -20.09
C THR A 202 -32.14 37.67 -20.27
N ASP A 203 -32.95 38.59 -19.74
CA ASP A 203 -32.68 40.04 -19.79
C ASP A 203 -31.43 40.46 -19.01
N THR A 204 -31.14 39.81 -17.88
CA THR A 204 -29.92 40.08 -17.10
C THR A 204 -28.70 39.46 -17.76
N PHE A 205 -28.76 38.18 -18.16
CA PHE A 205 -27.61 37.49 -18.74
C PHE A 205 -27.29 37.91 -20.18
N ALA A 206 -28.25 38.41 -20.95
CA ALA A 206 -28.00 38.98 -22.28
C ALA A 206 -27.04 40.19 -22.25
N LYS A 207 -26.92 40.85 -21.10
CA LYS A 207 -26.00 41.99 -20.88
C LYS A 207 -24.60 41.55 -20.46
N LEU A 208 -24.42 40.28 -20.09
CA LEU A 208 -23.14 39.73 -19.63
C LEU A 208 -22.35 39.09 -20.79
N PRO A 209 -21.03 38.89 -20.65
CA PRO A 209 -20.25 38.16 -21.64
C PRO A 209 -20.64 36.68 -21.75
N ASN A 210 -20.28 36.06 -22.88
CA ASN A 210 -20.61 34.66 -23.16
C ASN A 210 -20.07 33.67 -22.12
N ALA A 211 -18.96 33.99 -21.44
CA ALA A 211 -18.33 33.12 -20.45
C ALA A 211 -19.19 32.96 -19.18
N GLU A 212 -19.93 33.99 -18.78
CA GLU A 212 -20.88 33.98 -17.68
C GLU A 212 -22.18 33.30 -18.10
N GLN A 213 -22.67 33.60 -19.31
CA GLN A 213 -23.86 32.96 -19.88
C GLN A 213 -23.71 31.44 -20.02
N ALA A 214 -22.50 30.96 -20.33
CA ALA A 214 -22.19 29.54 -20.48
C ALA A 214 -22.27 28.75 -19.15
N ARG A 215 -22.14 29.42 -18.01
CA ARG A 215 -21.99 28.79 -16.67
C ARG A 215 -23.27 28.81 -15.84
N LEU A 216 -24.35 29.40 -16.34
CA LEU A 216 -25.69 29.22 -15.78
C LEU A 216 -26.42 28.16 -16.60
N LEU A 217 -26.69 27.01 -15.97
CA LEU A 217 -27.23 25.82 -16.60
C LEU A 217 -28.62 25.46 -16.07
N THR A 218 -29.40 24.75 -16.87
CA THR A 218 -30.70 24.19 -16.48
C THR A 218 -31.02 22.94 -17.31
N PHE A 219 -32.18 22.34 -17.04
CA PHE A 219 -32.66 21.11 -17.68
C PHE A 219 -33.88 21.39 -18.54
N THR A 220 -34.06 20.63 -19.62
CA THR A 220 -35.35 20.57 -20.31
C THR A 220 -35.48 19.28 -21.14
N ASN A 221 -36.70 18.86 -21.40
CA ASN A 221 -37.02 17.88 -22.44
C ASN A 221 -37.72 18.52 -23.65
N LEU A 222 -37.85 19.84 -23.66
CA LEU A 222 -38.47 20.59 -24.75
C LEU A 222 -37.43 20.86 -25.86
N PRO A 223 -37.85 20.96 -27.13
CA PRO A 223 -37.01 21.58 -28.13
C PRO A 223 -36.71 23.02 -27.72
N LEU A 224 -35.55 23.54 -28.16
CA LEU A 224 -35.13 24.89 -27.80
C LEU A 224 -36.14 25.90 -28.37
N TRP A 225 -36.87 26.56 -27.48
CA TRP A 225 -37.98 27.46 -27.84
C TRP A 225 -37.53 28.69 -28.64
N SER A 226 -36.27 29.11 -28.50
CA SER A 226 -35.68 30.24 -29.25
C SER A 226 -35.11 29.86 -30.63
N ASP A 227 -35.06 28.57 -30.97
CA ASP A 227 -34.50 28.10 -32.25
C ASP A 227 -35.53 28.19 -33.38
N MET A 228 -35.35 29.18 -34.25
CA MET A 228 -36.19 29.39 -35.44
C MET A 228 -35.56 28.85 -36.73
N SER A 229 -34.50 28.03 -36.64
CA SER A 229 -33.82 27.50 -37.83
C SER A 229 -34.75 26.55 -38.62
N PRO A 230 -34.71 26.57 -39.97
CA PRO A 230 -35.56 25.69 -40.79
C PRO A 230 -35.40 24.20 -40.43
N SER A 231 -34.17 23.76 -40.16
CA SER A 231 -33.85 22.40 -39.74
C SER A 231 -34.54 22.00 -38.42
N SER A 232 -34.62 22.92 -37.46
CA SER A 232 -35.24 22.67 -36.16
C SER A 232 -36.76 22.62 -36.29
N LEU A 233 -37.35 23.53 -37.07
CA LEU A 233 -38.79 23.56 -37.36
C LEU A 233 -39.28 22.34 -38.16
N GLU A 234 -38.43 21.78 -39.03
CA GLU A 234 -38.72 20.51 -39.71
C GLU A 234 -38.61 19.30 -38.77
N SER A 235 -37.64 19.31 -37.85
CA SER A 235 -37.41 18.22 -36.90
C SER A 235 -38.48 18.15 -35.81
N TYR A 236 -39.02 19.29 -35.39
CA TYR A 236 -39.97 19.40 -34.28
C TYR A 236 -41.30 20.04 -34.73
N PRO A 237 -42.32 19.24 -35.09
CA PRO A 237 -43.66 19.72 -35.42
C PRO A 237 -44.29 20.57 -34.30
N LEU A 238 -43.99 20.26 -33.03
CA LEU A 238 -44.44 21.05 -31.89
C LEU A 238 -43.90 22.49 -31.95
N LEU A 239 -42.62 22.65 -32.27
CA LEU A 239 -41.97 23.95 -32.38
C LEU A 239 -42.48 24.72 -33.60
N LYS A 240 -42.78 24.03 -34.71
CA LYS A 240 -43.45 24.62 -35.88
C LYS A 240 -44.84 25.14 -35.54
N LEU A 241 -45.63 24.37 -34.80
CA LEU A 241 -46.95 24.80 -34.32
C LEU A 241 -46.82 25.99 -33.35
N PHE A 242 -45.86 25.92 -32.42
CA PHE A 242 -45.57 26.99 -31.47
C PHE A 242 -45.27 28.32 -32.18
N ASN A 243 -44.40 28.29 -33.19
CA ASN A 243 -44.06 29.48 -33.99
C ASN A 243 -45.25 30.03 -34.80
N ALA A 244 -46.16 29.16 -35.27
CA ALA A 244 -47.38 29.62 -35.95
C ALA A 244 -48.32 30.36 -34.98
N ILE A 245 -48.40 29.89 -33.73
CA ILE A 245 -49.21 30.51 -32.66
C ILE A 245 -48.56 31.78 -32.12
N PHE A 246 -47.24 31.77 -31.93
CA PHE A 246 -46.45 32.86 -31.39
C PHE A 246 -45.44 33.34 -32.44
N PRO A 247 -45.86 34.21 -33.37
CA PRO A 247 -44.96 34.69 -34.43
C PRO A 247 -43.89 35.66 -33.93
N LYS A 248 -44.02 36.20 -32.71
CA LYS A 248 -43.05 37.16 -32.15
C LYS A 248 -42.01 36.41 -31.29
N PRO A 249 -40.70 36.65 -31.48
CA PRO A 249 -39.66 36.03 -30.66
C PRO A 249 -39.78 36.30 -29.16
N ALA A 250 -40.32 37.45 -28.75
CA ALA A 250 -40.55 37.77 -27.34
C ALA A 250 -41.56 36.83 -26.65
N ASP A 251 -42.44 36.19 -27.43
CA ASP A 251 -43.41 35.22 -26.92
C ASP A 251 -42.82 33.79 -26.89
N HIS A 252 -41.53 33.60 -27.23
CA HIS A 252 -40.87 32.30 -27.25
C HIS A 252 -40.27 31.96 -25.88
N THR A 253 -41.12 31.49 -24.97
CA THR A 253 -40.73 31.15 -23.60
C THR A 253 -40.92 29.65 -23.30
N PRO A 254 -40.13 29.08 -22.37
CA PRO A 254 -40.28 27.68 -21.97
C PRO A 254 -41.66 27.39 -21.38
N SER A 255 -42.23 28.34 -20.63
CA SER A 255 -43.55 28.23 -20.01
C SER A 255 -44.66 28.09 -21.05
N LEU A 256 -44.64 28.91 -22.10
CA LEU A 256 -45.64 28.84 -23.17
C LEU A 256 -45.51 27.57 -24.00
N LEU A 257 -44.29 27.12 -24.28
CA LEU A 257 -44.06 25.88 -25.01
C LEU A 257 -44.49 24.64 -24.19
N ARG A 258 -44.20 24.63 -22.88
CA ARG A 258 -44.72 23.62 -21.94
C ARG A 258 -46.24 23.56 -21.98
N ASP A 259 -46.91 24.71 -21.89
CA ASP A 259 -48.37 24.77 -21.86
C ASP A 259 -48.98 24.27 -23.17
N LEU A 260 -48.37 24.61 -24.31
CA LEU A 260 -48.74 24.04 -25.61
C LEU A 260 -48.54 22.51 -25.64
N LEU A 261 -47.43 22.00 -25.09
CA LEU A 261 -47.20 20.56 -24.99
C LEU A 261 -48.28 19.87 -24.15
N SER A 262 -48.69 20.44 -23.02
CA SER A 262 -49.79 19.90 -22.20
C SER A 262 -51.09 19.80 -23.01
N ILE A 263 -51.42 20.82 -23.80
CA ILE A 263 -52.62 20.82 -24.67
C ILE A 263 -52.52 19.73 -25.73
N VAL A 264 -51.40 19.67 -26.44
CA VAL A 264 -51.15 18.67 -27.48
C VAL A 264 -51.14 17.25 -26.90
N PHE A 265 -50.60 17.07 -25.70
CA PHE A 265 -50.65 15.80 -24.97
C PHE A 265 -52.09 15.37 -24.70
N ILE A 266 -52.92 16.28 -24.16
CA ILE A 266 -54.35 16.03 -23.96
C ILE A 266 -55.01 15.63 -25.29
N HIS A 267 -54.65 16.28 -26.40
CA HIS A 267 -55.15 15.96 -27.74
C HIS A 267 -54.88 14.50 -28.10
N VAL A 268 -53.61 14.09 -28.01
CA VAL A 268 -53.15 12.77 -28.41
C VAL A 268 -53.70 11.67 -27.48
N VAL A 269 -53.89 11.97 -26.20
CA VAL A 269 -54.51 11.03 -25.26
C VAL A 269 -56.01 10.90 -25.49
N ALA A 270 -56.70 12.01 -25.78
CA ALA A 270 -58.14 12.06 -26.01
C ALA A 270 -58.57 11.49 -27.38
N TYR A 271 -57.76 11.70 -28.42
CA TYR A 271 -58.13 11.45 -29.82
C TYR A 271 -57.14 10.59 -30.62
N GLY A 272 -55.98 10.23 -30.05
CA GLY A 272 -54.91 9.53 -30.77
C GLY A 272 -55.10 8.01 -30.92
N ASP A 273 -54.51 7.48 -32.00
CA ASP A 273 -54.46 6.10 -32.52
C ASP A 273 -55.81 5.44 -32.90
N GLY A 274 -56.50 6.03 -33.88
CA GLY A 274 -57.26 5.24 -34.86
C GLY A 274 -58.70 4.84 -34.49
N GLY A 275 -59.53 5.80 -34.06
CA GLY A 275 -61.00 5.63 -34.12
C GLY A 275 -61.67 5.01 -32.89
N PHE A 276 -61.08 5.14 -31.70
CA PHE A 276 -61.79 4.83 -30.46
C PHE A 276 -62.81 5.93 -30.10
N GLU A 277 -63.93 5.52 -29.50
CA GLU A 277 -64.86 6.43 -28.82
C GLU A 277 -64.11 7.32 -27.80
N LYS A 278 -64.62 8.54 -27.57
CA LYS A 278 -64.10 9.48 -26.56
C LYS A 278 -63.79 8.72 -25.25
N PRO A 279 -62.54 8.72 -24.74
CA PRO A 279 -62.19 7.93 -23.56
C PRO A 279 -63.03 8.39 -22.36
N THR A 280 -63.51 7.42 -21.56
CA THR A 280 -64.27 7.70 -20.33
C THR A 280 -63.40 8.32 -19.23
N SER A 281 -62.08 8.09 -19.28
CA SER A 281 -61.07 8.68 -18.40
C SER A 281 -59.76 8.93 -19.17
N LEU A 282 -59.26 10.16 -19.16
CA LEU A 282 -57.99 10.54 -19.79
C LEU A 282 -56.79 9.90 -19.07
N GLN A 283 -56.88 9.77 -17.75
CA GLN A 283 -55.85 9.20 -16.89
C GLN A 283 -55.60 7.72 -17.21
N GLU A 284 -56.67 6.93 -17.29
CA GLU A 284 -56.60 5.50 -17.66
C GLU A 284 -56.03 5.33 -19.07
N SER A 285 -56.41 6.19 -20.01
CA SER A 285 -55.88 6.19 -21.37
C SER A 285 -54.37 6.46 -21.36
N ALA A 286 -53.90 7.43 -20.58
CA ALA A 286 -52.48 7.77 -20.47
C ALA A 286 -51.65 6.60 -19.91
N TYR A 287 -52.10 5.98 -18.82
CA TYR A 287 -51.42 4.82 -18.22
C TYR A 287 -51.49 3.57 -19.11
N LYS A 288 -52.59 3.35 -19.84
CA LYS A 288 -52.73 2.23 -20.77
C LYS A 288 -51.77 2.36 -21.96
N LYS A 289 -51.62 3.57 -22.52
CA LYS A 289 -50.67 3.85 -23.60
C LYS A 289 -49.22 3.78 -23.10
N GLY A 290 -48.98 4.24 -21.88
CA GLY A 290 -47.67 4.19 -21.21
C GLY A 290 -46.65 5.16 -21.81
N VAL A 291 -46.29 5.01 -23.09
CA VAL A 291 -45.48 5.97 -23.83
C VAL A 291 -46.37 6.72 -24.82
N ILE A 292 -46.26 8.05 -24.84
CA ILE A 292 -47.08 8.92 -25.68
C ILE A 292 -46.15 9.80 -26.50
N ASN A 293 -46.30 9.76 -27.83
CA ASN A 293 -45.59 10.65 -28.74
C ASN A 293 -46.49 11.82 -29.10
N ALA A 294 -46.14 13.01 -28.62
CA ALA A 294 -46.85 14.26 -28.87
C ALA A 294 -45.99 15.15 -29.78
N TYR A 295 -46.30 15.17 -31.08
CA TYR A 295 -45.65 16.07 -32.06
C TYR A 295 -44.10 15.97 -32.04
N SER A 296 -43.59 14.75 -32.13
CA SER A 296 -42.16 14.38 -32.04
C SER A 296 -41.50 14.59 -30.67
N VAL A 297 -42.27 14.87 -29.61
CA VAL A 297 -41.81 14.78 -28.21
C VAL A 297 -42.31 13.46 -27.62
N THR A 298 -41.39 12.58 -27.23
CA THR A 298 -41.73 11.32 -26.56
C THR A 298 -41.85 11.54 -25.06
N LEU A 299 -42.99 11.13 -24.50
CA LEU A 299 -43.32 11.28 -23.08
C LEU A 299 -43.65 9.91 -22.47
N GLY A 300 -43.33 9.74 -21.19
CA GLY A 300 -43.53 8.51 -20.42
C GLY A 300 -42.20 7.84 -20.03
N ARG A 301 -42.19 6.61 -19.55
CA ARG A 301 -43.35 5.72 -19.38
C ARG A 301 -44.20 6.16 -18.19
N PHE A 302 -45.49 6.40 -18.43
CA PHE A 302 -46.49 6.59 -17.39
C PHE A 302 -46.94 5.21 -16.93
N THR A 303 -46.59 4.83 -15.71
CA THR A 303 -47.13 3.62 -15.09
C THR A 303 -47.67 3.94 -13.71
N TRP A 304 -48.87 3.46 -13.46
CA TRP A 304 -49.39 3.31 -12.12
C TRP A 304 -49.19 1.86 -11.68
N ASN A 305 -48.83 1.65 -10.41
CA ASN A 305 -48.39 0.41 -9.77
C ASN A 305 -46.88 0.29 -9.53
N CYS A 306 -46.57 -0.21 -8.34
CA CYS A 306 -45.25 -0.52 -7.86
C CYS A 306 -44.54 -1.55 -8.74
N THR A 307 -43.40 -1.17 -9.33
CA THR A 307 -42.48 -2.16 -9.92
C THR A 307 -41.34 -2.41 -8.93
N ASN A 308 -41.20 -3.67 -8.49
CA ASN A 308 -40.08 -4.04 -7.62
C ASN A 308 -38.77 -3.78 -8.36
N THR A 309 -37.86 -3.07 -7.70
CA THR A 309 -36.47 -2.93 -8.13
C THR A 309 -35.79 -4.30 -8.24
N THR A 310 -34.66 -4.37 -8.96
CA THR A 310 -33.87 -5.60 -9.13
C THR A 310 -33.41 -6.21 -7.79
N SER A 311 -33.36 -5.41 -6.72
CA SER A 311 -33.06 -5.85 -5.34
C SER A 311 -34.29 -6.31 -4.54
N GLY A 312 -35.51 -6.06 -5.02
CA GLY A 312 -36.77 -6.40 -4.36
C GLY A 312 -37.08 -5.58 -3.09
N LEU A 313 -36.28 -4.56 -2.77
CA LEU A 313 -36.36 -3.81 -1.51
C LEU A 313 -37.07 -2.45 -1.64
N GLU A 314 -37.15 -1.89 -2.85
CA GLU A 314 -37.78 -0.59 -3.09
C GLU A 314 -38.84 -0.67 -4.19
N CYS A 315 -39.93 0.06 -3.95
CA CYS A 315 -41.04 0.24 -4.86
C CYS A 315 -40.78 1.43 -5.79
N LEU A 316 -40.59 1.20 -7.09
CA LEU A 316 -40.36 2.30 -8.04
C LEU A 316 -41.67 2.68 -8.74
N TYR A 317 -42.23 3.83 -8.37
CA TYR A 317 -43.31 4.48 -9.14
C TYR A 317 -42.68 5.21 -10.33
N ARG A 318 -43.00 4.77 -11.56
CA ARG A 318 -42.51 5.43 -12.79
C ARG A 318 -43.60 6.36 -13.33
N ASN A 319 -43.73 7.52 -12.71
CA ASN A 319 -44.56 8.62 -13.21
C ASN A 319 -43.71 9.79 -13.71
N TYR A 320 -42.53 9.47 -14.22
CA TYR A 320 -41.54 10.40 -14.77
C TYR A 320 -41.73 10.46 -16.28
N GLY A 321 -42.53 11.43 -16.76
CA GLY A 321 -42.91 11.49 -18.17
C GLY A 321 -41.91 12.19 -19.08
N ALA A 322 -40.92 12.91 -18.55
CA ALA A 322 -39.91 13.55 -19.39
C ALA A 322 -38.87 12.53 -19.89
N GLN A 323 -38.65 12.48 -21.20
CA GLN A 323 -37.58 11.72 -21.85
C GLN A 323 -36.65 12.67 -22.62
N GLY A 324 -35.44 12.21 -22.93
CA GLY A 324 -34.48 13.00 -23.71
C GLY A 324 -34.11 14.31 -23.04
N ILE A 325 -33.98 14.30 -21.72
CA ILE A 325 -33.65 15.47 -20.92
C ILE A 325 -32.23 15.91 -21.27
N VAL A 326 -32.06 17.19 -21.57
CA VAL A 326 -30.78 17.82 -21.90
C VAL A 326 -30.45 18.91 -20.89
N MET A 327 -29.16 19.11 -20.65
CA MET A 327 -28.64 20.29 -19.96
C MET A 327 -28.32 21.39 -20.96
N LEU A 328 -28.83 22.58 -20.69
CA LEU A 328 -28.67 23.78 -21.53
C LEU A 328 -28.04 24.90 -20.72
N SER A 329 -27.20 25.71 -21.37
CA SER A 329 -26.75 26.99 -20.81
C SER A 329 -27.69 28.12 -21.22
N VAL A 330 -27.72 29.20 -20.43
CA VAL A 330 -28.41 30.44 -20.84
C VAL A 330 -27.81 31.01 -22.13
N GLN A 331 -26.51 30.83 -22.36
CA GLN A 331 -25.88 31.19 -23.64
C GLN A 331 -26.57 30.53 -24.83
N ARG A 332 -26.92 29.23 -24.74
CA ARG A 332 -27.64 28.53 -25.81
C ARG A 332 -29.08 29.03 -25.98
N MET A 333 -29.71 29.50 -24.91
CA MET A 333 -31.06 30.10 -25.01
C MET A 333 -31.03 31.42 -25.77
N LEU A 334 -29.97 32.20 -25.58
CA LEU A 334 -29.75 33.48 -26.27
C LEU A 334 -29.22 33.29 -27.70
N ASP A 335 -28.41 32.25 -27.94
CA ASP A 335 -27.85 31.89 -29.24
C ASP A 335 -28.04 30.38 -29.53
N PRO A 336 -29.03 30.02 -30.36
CA PRO A 336 -29.33 28.62 -30.72
C PRO A 336 -28.18 27.86 -31.39
N THR A 337 -27.17 28.56 -31.91
CA THR A 337 -26.01 27.93 -32.57
C THR A 337 -25.03 27.29 -31.58
N VAL A 338 -25.06 27.71 -30.31
CA VAL A 338 -24.23 27.15 -29.23
C VAL A 338 -24.74 25.76 -28.88
N PRO A 339 -23.92 24.68 -28.90
CA PRO A 339 -24.39 23.33 -28.62
C PRO A 339 -24.90 23.17 -27.18
N GLN A 340 -25.78 22.19 -26.98
CA GLN A 340 -26.21 21.77 -25.64
C GLN A 340 -25.04 21.18 -24.82
N VAL A 341 -25.12 21.27 -23.50
CA VAL A 341 -24.03 20.85 -22.59
C VAL A 341 -23.97 19.34 -22.46
N SER A 342 -25.13 18.67 -22.43
CA SER A 342 -25.21 17.20 -22.33
C SER A 342 -25.92 16.61 -23.54
N SER A 343 -25.72 15.30 -23.77
CA SER A 343 -26.55 14.56 -24.73
C SER A 343 -27.96 14.33 -24.16
N PRO A 344 -28.99 14.13 -25.00
CA PRO A 344 -30.34 13.82 -24.52
C PRO A 344 -30.33 12.51 -23.75
N SER A 345 -30.75 12.55 -22.48
CA SER A 345 -30.71 11.42 -21.56
C SER A 345 -32.10 11.14 -20.98
N THR A 346 -32.47 9.86 -20.95
CA THR A 346 -33.68 9.40 -20.28
C THR A 346 -33.25 8.58 -19.05
N PRO A 347 -33.31 9.15 -17.83
CA PRO A 347 -32.78 8.49 -16.65
C PRO A 347 -33.56 7.23 -16.31
N THR A 348 -32.86 6.17 -15.89
CA THR A 348 -33.49 4.91 -15.46
C THR A 348 -34.23 5.05 -14.13
N MET A 349 -33.87 6.09 -13.35
CA MET A 349 -34.33 6.32 -11.98
C MET A 349 -34.06 5.14 -11.04
N GLU A 350 -33.06 4.31 -11.35
CA GLU A 350 -32.60 3.24 -10.47
C GLU A 350 -31.45 3.77 -9.59
N TYR A 351 -31.69 3.84 -8.28
CA TYR A 351 -30.68 4.24 -7.30
C TYR A 351 -29.87 3.04 -6.84
N ARG A 352 -28.56 3.23 -6.69
CA ARG A 352 -27.63 2.20 -6.25
C ARG A 352 -26.81 2.70 -5.07
N PRO A 353 -26.49 1.85 -4.09
CA PRO A 353 -25.58 2.24 -3.02
C PRO A 353 -24.18 2.52 -3.59
N ARG A 354 -23.45 3.46 -2.96
CA ARG A 354 -22.08 3.80 -3.33
C ARG A 354 -21.23 2.53 -3.36
N GLN A 355 -20.55 2.31 -4.47
CA GLN A 355 -19.58 1.22 -4.57
C GLN A 355 -18.48 1.50 -3.57
N LYS A 356 -18.33 0.62 -2.58
CA LYS A 356 -17.17 0.68 -1.68
C LYS A 356 -15.93 0.54 -2.56
N ALA A 357 -15.12 1.60 -2.63
CA ALA A 357 -13.73 1.46 -3.04
C ALA A 357 -13.14 0.33 -2.19
N ASP A 358 -12.55 -0.66 -2.85
CA ASP A 358 -12.09 -1.94 -2.30
C ASP A 358 -13.16 -3.03 -2.06
N LYS A 359 -13.58 -3.65 -3.16
CA LYS A 359 -13.51 -5.11 -3.26
C LYS A 359 -13.18 -5.46 -4.71
N MET A 360 -11.99 -6.04 -4.92
CA MET A 360 -11.61 -6.68 -6.19
C MET A 360 -12.82 -7.45 -6.73
N THR A 361 -13.17 -7.22 -8.00
CA THR A 361 -14.32 -7.88 -8.63
C THR A 361 -14.20 -9.40 -8.46
N SER A 362 -15.32 -10.12 -8.42
CA SER A 362 -15.31 -11.59 -8.28
C SER A 362 -14.40 -12.26 -9.32
N ALA A 363 -14.31 -11.69 -10.52
CA ALA A 363 -13.39 -12.12 -11.57
C ALA A 363 -11.92 -11.89 -11.21
N GLN A 364 -11.55 -10.71 -10.69
CA GLN A 364 -10.18 -10.41 -10.25
C GLN A 364 -9.77 -11.24 -9.02
N ARG A 365 -10.67 -11.45 -8.06
CA ARG A 365 -10.42 -12.30 -6.90
C ARG A 365 -10.21 -13.75 -7.32
N ASN A 366 -11.06 -14.26 -8.20
CA ASN A 366 -10.90 -15.63 -8.71
C ASN A 366 -9.64 -15.75 -9.58
N GLY A 367 -9.28 -14.73 -10.34
CA GLY A 367 -8.03 -14.64 -11.09
C GLY A 367 -6.80 -14.61 -10.19
N LEU A 368 -6.83 -13.87 -9.08
CA LEU A 368 -5.76 -13.84 -8.08
C LEU A 368 -5.60 -15.19 -7.38
N ILE A 369 -6.72 -15.84 -7.02
CA ILE A 369 -6.69 -17.17 -6.41
C ILE A 369 -6.17 -18.21 -7.40
N ALA A 370 -6.66 -18.21 -8.64
CA ALA A 370 -6.17 -19.11 -9.69
C ALA A 370 -4.69 -18.85 -10.01
N GLY A 371 -4.27 -17.59 -10.03
CA GLY A 371 -2.88 -17.18 -10.21
C GLY A 371 -1.99 -17.64 -9.05
N LEU A 372 -2.42 -17.51 -7.80
CA LEU A 372 -1.71 -18.00 -6.62
C LEU A 372 -1.63 -19.54 -6.58
N VAL A 373 -2.68 -20.24 -7.02
CA VAL A 373 -2.68 -21.70 -7.12
C VAL A 373 -1.75 -22.18 -8.23
N MET A 374 -1.80 -21.55 -9.41
CA MET A 374 -0.87 -21.86 -10.50
C MET A 374 0.57 -21.49 -10.14
N PHE A 375 0.79 -20.36 -9.48
CA PHE A 375 2.10 -19.94 -9.00
C PHE A 375 2.63 -20.90 -7.93
N THR A 376 1.80 -21.37 -7.00
CA THR A 376 2.23 -22.37 -6.01
C THR A 376 2.50 -23.73 -6.65
N ILE A 377 1.75 -24.16 -7.66
CA ILE A 377 2.05 -25.40 -8.43
C ILE A 377 3.35 -25.24 -9.22
N ILE A 378 3.57 -24.09 -9.86
CA ILE A 378 4.81 -23.78 -10.58
C ILE A 378 5.97 -23.68 -9.59
N LEU A 379 5.79 -23.09 -8.41
CA LEU A 379 6.80 -23.03 -7.37
C LEU A 379 7.13 -24.44 -6.85
N LEU A 380 6.12 -25.28 -6.58
CA LEU A 380 6.28 -26.65 -6.10
C LEU A 380 6.84 -27.61 -7.15
N THR A 381 6.87 -27.26 -8.43
CA THR A 381 7.47 -28.06 -9.51
C THR A 381 8.82 -27.49 -9.95
N ALA A 382 8.90 -26.18 -10.15
CA ALA A 382 10.12 -25.48 -10.58
C ALA A 382 11.14 -25.34 -9.46
N VAL A 383 10.78 -25.15 -8.18
CA VAL A 383 11.78 -25.10 -7.09
C VAL A 383 12.47 -26.44 -6.87
N PRO A 384 11.78 -27.61 -6.80
CA PRO A 384 12.48 -28.88 -6.74
C PRO A 384 13.21 -29.23 -8.04
N LEU A 385 12.75 -28.77 -9.22
CA LEU A 385 13.49 -28.93 -10.48
C LEU A 385 14.75 -28.05 -10.48
N ILE A 386 14.67 -26.79 -10.06
CA ILE A 386 15.82 -25.88 -9.94
C ILE A 386 16.76 -26.36 -8.83
N LEU A 387 16.26 -26.84 -7.70
CA LEU A 387 17.10 -27.47 -6.67
C LEU A 387 17.74 -28.76 -7.20
N TYR A 388 17.05 -29.58 -7.99
CA TYR A 388 17.63 -30.76 -8.63
C TYR A 388 18.72 -30.40 -9.65
N TRP A 389 18.61 -29.26 -10.34
CA TRP A 389 19.60 -28.78 -11.32
C TRP A 389 20.72 -27.94 -10.67
N CYS A 390 20.47 -27.30 -9.52
CA CYS A 390 21.45 -26.55 -8.75
C CYS A 390 22.15 -27.39 -7.67
N THR A 391 21.63 -28.58 -7.36
CA THR A 391 22.39 -29.64 -6.71
C THR A 391 22.98 -30.54 -7.80
N GLU A 392 23.97 -30.03 -8.55
CA GLU A 392 25.08 -30.93 -8.86
C GLU A 392 25.63 -31.35 -7.49
N GLY A 393 25.23 -32.54 -7.04
CA GLY A 393 25.83 -33.16 -5.88
C GLY A 393 27.34 -33.15 -6.10
N ARG A 394 28.09 -32.84 -5.04
CA ARG A 394 29.54 -32.98 -5.01
C ARG A 394 29.95 -34.24 -5.78
N ASP A 395 30.67 -34.08 -6.88
CA ASP A 395 31.10 -35.21 -7.70
C ASP A 395 32.14 -36.00 -6.92
N ASN A 396 31.65 -37.01 -6.20
CA ASN A 396 32.46 -37.88 -5.38
C ASN A 396 33.14 -38.96 -6.21
N ASP A 397 32.93 -39.03 -7.53
CA ASP A 397 33.56 -40.08 -8.35
C ASP A 397 35.07 -39.87 -8.45
N ALA A 398 35.53 -38.61 -8.38
CA ALA A 398 36.95 -38.25 -8.36
C ALA A 398 37.64 -38.45 -6.99
N ALA A 399 36.88 -38.54 -5.88
CA ALA A 399 37.46 -38.66 -4.54
C ALA A 399 38.29 -39.96 -4.38
N PRO A 400 39.52 -39.90 -3.84
CA PRO A 400 40.18 -41.07 -3.27
C PRO A 400 39.37 -41.64 -2.09
N LYS A 401 38.99 -42.92 -2.15
CA LYS A 401 38.09 -43.57 -1.17
C LYS A 401 38.72 -44.77 -0.47
N ASP A 402 39.78 -45.33 -1.06
CA ASP A 402 40.46 -46.49 -0.54
C ASP A 402 41.49 -46.06 0.51
N GLY A 403 41.34 -46.56 1.73
CA GLY A 403 42.24 -46.23 2.85
C GLY A 403 43.59 -46.94 2.76
N ASP A 404 43.72 -47.95 1.91
CA ASP A 404 44.95 -48.72 1.72
C ASP A 404 45.85 -48.15 0.61
N GLU A 405 45.34 -47.21 -0.19
CA GLU A 405 46.10 -46.53 -1.25
C GLU A 405 46.59 -45.13 -0.81
N PRO A 406 47.79 -44.71 -1.20
CA PRO A 406 48.29 -43.38 -0.88
C PRO A 406 47.49 -42.30 -1.62
N VAL A 407 47.12 -41.25 -0.89
CA VAL A 407 46.43 -40.07 -1.41
C VAL A 407 47.44 -38.95 -1.59
N THR A 408 47.36 -38.23 -2.72
CA THR A 408 48.13 -36.99 -2.89
C THR A 408 47.25 -35.80 -2.53
N LEU A 409 47.63 -35.09 -1.48
CA LEU A 409 46.96 -33.88 -1.02
C LEU A 409 47.71 -32.65 -1.49
N LEU A 410 46.95 -31.69 -1.97
CA LEU A 410 47.41 -30.39 -2.44
C LEU A 410 46.68 -29.31 -1.65
N PHE A 411 47.44 -28.44 -1.00
CA PHE A 411 46.93 -27.24 -0.36
C PHE A 411 47.34 -26.03 -1.19
N THR A 412 46.42 -25.07 -1.31
CA THR A 412 46.71 -23.76 -1.89
C THR A 412 46.28 -22.67 -0.94
N ASP A 413 46.91 -21.52 -1.05
CA ASP A 413 46.46 -20.29 -0.40
C ASP A 413 47.02 -19.07 -1.13
N ILE A 414 46.37 -17.91 -1.00
CA ILE A 414 46.85 -16.67 -1.61
C ILE A 414 47.87 -16.01 -0.67
N GLU A 415 49.02 -15.60 -1.20
CA GLU A 415 50.00 -14.79 -0.48
C GLU A 415 49.43 -13.42 -0.12
N SER A 416 49.60 -13.01 1.14
CA SER A 416 49.19 -11.69 1.63
C SER A 416 47.71 -11.36 1.42
N SER A 417 46.82 -12.36 1.41
CA SER A 417 45.40 -12.15 1.14
C SER A 417 44.72 -11.19 2.13
N THR A 418 45.09 -11.24 3.41
CA THR A 418 44.57 -10.31 4.43
C THR A 418 45.01 -8.87 4.16
N ALA A 419 46.29 -8.64 3.83
CA ALA A 419 46.82 -7.33 3.49
C ALA A 419 46.20 -6.79 2.18
N LEU A 420 45.99 -7.67 1.19
CA LEU A 420 45.28 -7.32 -0.04
C LEU A 420 43.80 -6.98 0.22
N TRP A 421 43.12 -7.68 1.12
CA TRP A 421 41.76 -7.34 1.54
C TRP A 421 41.69 -5.97 2.23
N ALA A 422 42.71 -5.63 3.03
CA ALA A 422 42.79 -4.32 3.69
C ALA A 422 43.10 -3.19 2.69
N ALA A 423 44.00 -3.43 1.72
CA ALA A 423 44.41 -2.44 0.74
C ALA A 423 43.39 -2.25 -0.39
N LEU A 424 42.76 -3.34 -0.86
CA LEU A 424 41.96 -3.39 -2.09
C LEU A 424 40.62 -4.16 -1.90
N PRO A 425 39.75 -3.78 -0.93
CA PRO A 425 38.56 -4.56 -0.59
C PRO A 425 37.54 -4.70 -1.74
N GLN A 426 37.47 -3.70 -2.62
CA GLN A 426 36.53 -3.72 -3.75
C GLN A 426 36.97 -4.65 -4.89
N LEU A 427 38.28 -4.88 -5.06
CA LEU A 427 38.83 -5.74 -6.12
C LEU A 427 38.97 -7.19 -5.66
N MET A 428 39.22 -7.41 -4.37
CA MET A 428 39.50 -8.75 -3.83
C MET A 428 38.32 -9.71 -3.92
N ALA A 429 37.08 -9.23 -3.82
CA ALA A 429 35.90 -10.08 -3.97
C ALA A 429 35.85 -10.74 -5.37
N ASP A 430 36.04 -9.94 -6.43
CA ASP A 430 36.03 -10.41 -7.81
C ASP A 430 37.29 -11.24 -8.14
N ALA A 431 38.46 -10.81 -7.63
CA ALA A 431 39.71 -11.54 -7.82
C ALA A 431 39.68 -12.95 -7.18
N ILE A 432 39.12 -13.09 -5.97
CA ILE A 432 38.97 -14.40 -5.33
C ILE A 432 37.94 -15.26 -6.08
N ALA A 433 36.85 -14.66 -6.58
CA ALA A 433 35.88 -15.39 -7.39
C ALA A 433 36.52 -15.94 -8.69
N ALA A 434 37.34 -15.14 -9.37
CA ALA A 434 38.10 -15.56 -10.54
C ALA A 434 39.11 -16.67 -10.20
N HIS A 435 39.86 -16.51 -9.10
CA HIS A 435 40.76 -17.52 -8.55
C HIS A 435 40.05 -18.86 -8.30
N HIS A 436 38.89 -18.85 -7.62
CA HIS A 436 38.09 -20.04 -7.36
C HIS A 436 37.63 -20.72 -8.66
N CYS A 437 37.22 -19.92 -9.64
CA CYS A 437 36.79 -20.42 -10.94
C CYS A 437 37.92 -21.16 -11.66
N VAL A 438 39.12 -20.57 -11.71
CA VAL A 438 40.30 -21.17 -12.36
C VAL A 438 40.69 -22.49 -11.68
N ILE A 439 40.78 -22.51 -10.35
CA ILE A 439 41.17 -23.73 -9.61
C ILE A 439 40.14 -24.83 -9.82
N ARG A 440 38.84 -24.54 -9.69
CA ARG A 440 37.78 -25.55 -9.86
C ARG A 440 37.74 -26.14 -11.27
N GLN A 441 37.98 -25.33 -12.29
CA GLN A 441 38.09 -25.82 -13.68
C GLN A 441 39.27 -26.81 -13.82
N LEU A 442 40.41 -26.50 -13.19
CA LEU A 442 41.58 -27.38 -13.22
C LEU A 442 41.40 -28.65 -12.39
N VAL A 443 40.75 -28.56 -11.22
CA VAL A 443 40.35 -29.72 -10.41
C VAL A 443 39.54 -30.71 -11.25
N LYS A 444 38.53 -30.22 -11.98
CA LYS A 444 37.72 -31.04 -12.88
C LYS A 444 38.54 -31.60 -14.06
N LYS A 445 39.41 -30.79 -14.67
CA LYS A 445 40.26 -31.20 -15.81
C LYS A 445 41.18 -32.37 -15.46
N TYR A 446 41.78 -32.35 -14.26
CA TYR A 446 42.73 -33.37 -13.82
C TYR A 446 42.11 -34.53 -13.05
N GLY A 447 40.77 -34.53 -12.90
CA GLY A 447 40.05 -35.57 -12.16
C GLY A 447 40.42 -35.62 -10.68
N CYS A 448 40.76 -34.47 -10.10
CA CYS A 448 40.99 -34.34 -8.66
C CYS A 448 39.68 -33.96 -7.93
N TYR A 449 39.72 -34.00 -6.60
CA TYR A 449 38.56 -33.79 -5.75
C TYR A 449 38.75 -32.59 -4.82
N GLU A 450 37.81 -31.63 -4.86
CA GLU A 450 37.77 -30.49 -3.93
C GLU A 450 37.23 -30.95 -2.56
N VAL A 451 38.14 -31.14 -1.59
CA VAL A 451 37.82 -31.58 -0.23
C VAL A 451 37.08 -30.50 0.53
N LYS A 452 37.65 -29.28 0.56
CA LYS A 452 37.04 -28.09 1.16
C LYS A 452 37.77 -26.84 0.70
N THR A 453 37.07 -25.73 0.82
CA THR A 453 37.63 -24.38 0.64
C THR A 453 37.41 -23.61 1.94
N ILE A 454 38.45 -23.01 2.50
CA ILE A 454 38.39 -22.19 3.72
C ILE A 454 38.94 -20.81 3.38
N GLY A 455 38.04 -19.84 3.23
CA GLY A 455 38.40 -18.52 2.69
C GLY A 455 38.86 -18.65 1.24
N ASP A 456 40.12 -18.33 1.01
CA ASP A 456 40.87 -18.42 -0.24
C ASP A 456 41.75 -19.67 -0.35
N SER A 457 41.83 -20.47 0.72
CA SER A 457 42.60 -21.72 0.73
C SER A 457 41.80 -22.91 0.20
N PHE A 458 42.40 -23.70 -0.69
CA PHE A 458 41.84 -24.96 -1.17
C PHE A 458 42.57 -26.14 -0.57
N MET A 459 41.81 -27.16 -0.20
CA MET A 459 42.30 -28.51 0.04
C MET A 459 41.78 -29.42 -1.07
N ILE A 460 42.70 -30.00 -1.84
CA ILE A 460 42.41 -30.84 -3.00
C ILE A 460 43.05 -32.21 -2.80
N ALA A 461 42.30 -33.27 -3.10
CA ALA A 461 42.77 -34.64 -3.07
C ALA A 461 42.81 -35.24 -4.47
N CYS A 462 43.92 -35.88 -4.84
CA CYS A 462 44.10 -36.55 -6.11
C CYS A 462 44.52 -38.01 -5.88
N ARG A 463 44.00 -38.92 -6.72
CA ARG A 463 44.41 -40.34 -6.72
C ARG A 463 45.82 -40.56 -7.28
N SER A 464 46.28 -39.66 -8.15
CA SER A 464 47.60 -39.70 -8.77
C SER A 464 48.44 -38.50 -8.35
N ALA A 465 49.70 -38.75 -8.00
CA ALA A 465 50.69 -37.70 -7.74
C ALA A 465 50.93 -36.83 -8.99
N HIS A 466 50.91 -37.43 -10.18
CA HIS A 466 51.10 -36.71 -11.43
C HIS A 466 49.95 -35.73 -11.73
N SER A 467 48.70 -36.12 -11.44
CA SER A 467 47.55 -35.21 -11.56
C SER A 467 47.68 -34.02 -10.62
N ALA A 468 48.10 -34.23 -9.37
CA ALA A 468 48.28 -33.16 -8.40
C ALA A 468 49.39 -32.19 -8.82
N VAL A 469 50.54 -32.71 -9.26
CA VAL A 469 51.67 -31.89 -9.72
C VAL A 469 51.30 -31.12 -11.00
N SER A 470 50.65 -31.77 -11.95
CA SER A 470 50.20 -31.11 -13.19
C SER A 470 49.18 -30.02 -12.92
N LEU A 471 48.22 -30.28 -12.01
CA LEU A 471 47.25 -29.29 -11.55
C LEU A 471 47.95 -28.09 -10.89
N ALA A 472 48.90 -28.32 -9.98
CA ALA A 472 49.65 -27.26 -9.31
C ALA A 472 50.41 -26.38 -10.31
N CYS A 473 51.09 -26.99 -11.28
CA CYS A 473 51.83 -26.27 -12.31
C CYS A 473 50.89 -25.50 -13.25
N GLU A 474 49.74 -26.09 -13.64
CA GLU A 474 48.79 -25.40 -14.49
C GLU A 474 48.08 -24.25 -13.76
N ILE A 475 47.82 -24.35 -12.45
CA ILE A 475 47.32 -23.21 -11.64
C ILE A 475 48.23 -22.00 -11.83
N GLN A 476 49.55 -22.18 -11.65
CA GLN A 476 50.51 -21.08 -11.75
C GLN A 476 50.53 -20.43 -13.14
N THR A 477 50.52 -21.25 -14.20
CA THR A 477 50.56 -20.74 -15.58
C THR A 477 49.22 -20.15 -16.04
N LYS A 478 48.09 -20.66 -15.54
CA LYS A 478 46.75 -20.12 -15.84
C LYS A 478 46.50 -18.81 -15.15
N LEU A 479 46.87 -18.67 -13.88
CA LEU A 479 46.73 -17.40 -13.15
C LEU A 479 47.64 -16.32 -13.75
N LEU A 480 48.84 -16.67 -14.20
CA LEU A 480 49.72 -15.74 -14.92
C LEU A 480 49.10 -15.22 -16.22
N LYS A 481 48.38 -16.07 -16.96
CA LYS A 481 47.73 -15.71 -18.24
C LYS A 481 46.33 -15.11 -18.07
N HIS A 482 45.80 -15.08 -16.84
CA HIS A 482 44.47 -14.56 -16.58
C HIS A 482 44.50 -13.04 -16.68
N ASP A 483 43.50 -12.46 -17.34
CA ASP A 483 43.31 -11.01 -17.37
C ASP A 483 42.58 -10.58 -16.11
N TRP A 484 43.35 -10.05 -15.15
CA TRP A 484 42.83 -9.56 -13.87
C TRP A 484 42.15 -8.19 -14.00
N GLY A 485 42.23 -7.51 -15.15
CA GLY A 485 41.65 -6.19 -15.38
C GLY A 485 42.24 -5.07 -14.51
N THR A 486 43.32 -5.34 -13.78
CA THR A 486 43.95 -4.41 -12.85
C THR A 486 45.42 -4.76 -12.62
N GLU A 487 46.27 -3.74 -12.52
CA GLU A 487 47.68 -3.86 -12.08
C GLU A 487 47.85 -3.55 -10.59
N ALA A 488 46.74 -3.23 -9.89
CA ALA A 488 46.79 -2.83 -8.48
C ALA A 488 47.26 -3.96 -7.56
N LEU A 489 46.91 -5.21 -7.90
CA LEU A 489 47.35 -6.40 -7.17
C LEU A 489 48.88 -6.57 -7.26
N ASP A 490 49.43 -6.46 -8.47
CA ASP A 490 50.87 -6.56 -8.71
C ASP A 490 51.66 -5.43 -8.05
N ARG A 491 51.11 -4.22 -8.05
CA ARG A 491 51.72 -3.08 -7.34
C ARG A 491 51.77 -3.32 -5.84
N ALA A 492 50.67 -3.79 -5.24
CA ALA A 492 50.59 -4.09 -3.81
C ALA A 492 51.63 -5.13 -3.39
N TYR A 493 51.80 -6.22 -4.14
CA TYR A 493 52.84 -7.21 -3.85
C TYR A 493 54.25 -6.65 -3.91
N ARG A 494 54.56 -5.80 -4.90
CA ARG A 494 55.88 -5.16 -5.00
C ARG A 494 56.13 -4.20 -3.83
N GLU A 495 55.11 -3.47 -3.39
CA GLU A 495 55.18 -2.62 -2.19
C GLU A 495 55.43 -3.45 -0.93
N PHE A 496 54.76 -4.60 -0.78
CA PHE A 496 54.97 -5.52 0.34
C PHE A 496 56.41 -6.06 0.37
N GLU A 497 56.97 -6.43 -0.79
CA GLU A 497 58.37 -6.86 -0.87
C GLU A 497 59.34 -5.74 -0.49
N LEU A 498 59.12 -4.51 -0.95
CA LEU A 498 59.98 -3.38 -0.61
C LEU A 498 59.91 -3.04 0.89
N ALA A 499 58.73 -3.11 1.50
CA ALA A 499 58.57 -2.92 2.95
C ALA A 499 59.31 -3.99 3.77
N ARG A 500 59.46 -5.22 3.24
CA ARG A 500 60.23 -6.29 3.89
C ARG A 500 61.75 -6.05 3.85
N VAL A 501 62.25 -5.30 2.85
CA VAL A 501 63.68 -4.93 2.78
C VAL A 501 64.09 -4.07 3.97
N ASP A 502 63.24 -3.15 4.42
CA ASP A 502 63.55 -2.25 5.54
C ASP A 502 63.52 -2.96 6.92
N THR A 503 63.01 -4.19 6.98
CA THR A 503 62.79 -4.93 8.24
C THR A 503 63.69 -6.14 8.43
N LEU A 504 64.29 -6.68 7.35
CA LEU A 504 65.12 -7.88 7.36
C LEU A 504 66.45 -7.61 6.66
N ASP A 505 67.55 -7.63 7.43
CA ASP A 505 68.90 -7.28 6.95
C ASP A 505 69.42 -8.17 5.79
N ASP A 506 68.86 -9.36 5.58
CA ASP A 506 69.27 -10.34 4.56
C ASP A 506 68.17 -10.68 3.52
N TYR A 507 67.14 -9.83 3.38
CA TYR A 507 66.05 -10.05 2.41
C TYR A 507 66.28 -9.35 1.07
N GLU A 508 66.39 -10.12 -0.02
CA GLU A 508 66.39 -9.59 -1.38
C GLU A 508 65.00 -9.74 -2.04
N PRO A 509 64.37 -8.66 -2.51
CA PRO A 509 63.02 -8.71 -3.06
C PRO A 509 63.03 -9.44 -4.41
N PRO A 510 62.30 -10.57 -4.55
CA PRO A 510 62.40 -11.42 -5.73
C PRO A 510 61.79 -10.80 -6.99
N THR A 511 60.84 -9.87 -6.85
CA THR A 511 60.08 -9.31 -7.98
C THR A 511 60.10 -7.79 -8.05
N ALA A 512 60.21 -7.07 -6.92
CA ALA A 512 60.04 -5.63 -6.88
C ALA A 512 61.11 -4.82 -7.65
N ARG A 513 62.29 -5.41 -7.92
CA ARG A 513 63.39 -4.77 -8.68
C ARG A 513 63.46 -5.19 -10.15
N LEU A 514 62.52 -6.00 -10.63
CA LEU A 514 62.47 -6.39 -12.04
C LEU A 514 61.98 -5.22 -12.90
N SER A 515 62.42 -5.17 -14.17
CA SER A 515 61.80 -4.26 -15.15
C SER A 515 60.35 -4.66 -15.42
N GLU A 516 59.51 -3.73 -15.87
CA GLU A 516 58.08 -4.03 -16.13
C GLU A 516 57.89 -5.15 -17.16
N GLU A 517 58.77 -5.22 -18.18
CA GLU A 517 58.74 -6.29 -19.19
C GLU A 517 59.09 -7.67 -18.59
N GLU A 518 60.11 -7.73 -17.74
CA GLU A 518 60.50 -8.96 -17.04
C GLU A 518 59.46 -9.38 -15.99
N TYR A 519 58.84 -8.41 -15.31
CA TYR A 519 57.80 -8.67 -14.32
C TYR A 519 56.56 -9.25 -15.00
N ALA A 520 56.02 -8.60 -16.03
CA ALA A 520 54.81 -9.07 -16.72
C ALA A 520 54.97 -10.45 -17.39
N ALA A 521 56.19 -10.83 -17.77
CA ALA A 521 56.48 -12.15 -18.31
C ALA A 521 56.40 -13.27 -17.25
N LEU A 522 56.61 -12.94 -15.97
CA LEU A 522 56.75 -13.91 -14.88
C LEU A 522 55.62 -13.81 -13.84
N TRP A 523 55.03 -12.65 -13.63
CA TRP A 523 54.10 -12.35 -12.54
C TRP A 523 52.91 -11.52 -13.04
N CYS A 524 51.71 -11.88 -12.59
CA CYS A 524 50.47 -11.18 -12.89
C CYS A 524 49.38 -11.58 -11.88
N GLY A 525 48.76 -10.60 -11.23
CA GLY A 525 47.61 -10.77 -10.33
C GLY A 525 47.91 -11.54 -9.03
N LEU A 526 46.95 -12.39 -8.61
CA LEU A 526 47.01 -13.09 -7.33
C LEU A 526 48.12 -14.15 -7.30
N ARG A 527 48.96 -14.11 -6.26
CA ARG A 527 50.08 -15.05 -6.08
C ARG A 527 49.66 -16.20 -5.17
N VAL A 528 49.50 -17.38 -5.74
CA VAL A 528 49.07 -18.59 -5.00
C VAL A 528 50.27 -19.41 -4.59
N ARG A 529 50.39 -19.74 -3.31
CA ARG A 529 51.37 -20.72 -2.80
C ARG A 529 50.73 -22.11 -2.80
N VAL A 530 51.52 -23.14 -3.13
CA VAL A 530 51.03 -24.51 -3.27
C VAL A 530 51.98 -25.50 -2.60
N GLY A 531 51.43 -26.39 -1.77
CA GLY A 531 52.15 -27.48 -1.14
C GLY A 531 51.55 -28.84 -1.47
N ILE A 532 52.41 -29.82 -1.77
CA ILE A 532 52.01 -31.17 -2.20
C ILE A 532 52.69 -32.24 -1.35
N HIS A 533 51.88 -33.16 -0.84
CA HIS A 533 52.38 -34.34 -0.13
C HIS A 533 51.54 -35.59 -0.46
N THR A 534 52.21 -36.73 -0.50
CA THR A 534 51.58 -38.04 -0.80
C THR A 534 51.81 -38.99 0.36
N GLY A 535 50.75 -39.65 0.82
CA GLY A 535 50.82 -40.61 1.92
C GLY A 535 49.47 -41.24 2.23
N LEU A 536 49.43 -42.17 3.17
CA LEU A 536 48.19 -42.78 3.65
C LEU A 536 47.41 -41.79 4.53
N THR A 537 46.10 -41.76 4.39
CA THR A 537 45.21 -40.82 5.09
C THR A 537 44.05 -41.54 5.75
N ASP A 538 43.57 -41.02 6.88
CA ASP A 538 42.28 -41.43 7.44
C ASP A 538 41.16 -40.77 6.63
N ILE A 539 40.56 -41.53 5.71
CA ILE A 539 39.51 -41.08 4.80
C ILE A 539 38.16 -41.23 5.50
N ARG A 540 37.43 -40.12 5.64
CA ARG A 540 36.11 -40.09 6.28
C ARG A 540 35.07 -39.55 5.33
N TYR A 541 33.95 -40.25 5.21
CA TYR A 541 32.77 -39.75 4.53
C TYR A 541 31.89 -38.99 5.51
N ASP A 542 31.56 -37.74 5.20
CA ASP A 542 30.65 -36.91 5.98
C ASP A 542 29.22 -37.01 5.40
N GLU A 543 28.29 -37.54 6.20
CA GLU A 543 26.89 -37.72 5.81
C GLU A 543 26.16 -36.38 5.58
N VAL A 544 26.61 -35.30 6.22
CA VAL A 544 25.97 -33.98 6.15
C VAL A 544 26.40 -33.26 4.87
N THR A 545 27.71 -33.17 4.62
CA THR A 545 28.23 -32.52 3.41
C THR A 545 28.22 -33.43 2.18
N ARG A 546 27.91 -34.72 2.37
CA ARG A 546 27.95 -35.78 1.36
C ARG A 546 29.28 -35.81 0.61
N GLY A 547 30.38 -35.54 1.30
CA GLY A 547 31.72 -35.47 0.74
C GLY A 547 32.73 -36.31 1.53
N TYR A 548 33.92 -36.50 0.96
CA TYR A 548 35.05 -37.15 1.62
C TYR A 548 36.01 -36.13 2.21
N ASP A 549 36.60 -36.45 3.35
CA ASP A 549 37.57 -35.61 4.06
C ASP A 549 38.77 -36.46 4.52
N TYR A 550 39.94 -35.84 4.61
CA TYR A 550 41.22 -36.53 4.77
C TYR A 550 41.95 -36.03 6.02
N TYR A 551 42.12 -36.92 6.99
CA TYR A 551 42.74 -36.63 8.27
C TYR A 551 44.06 -37.37 8.45
N GLY A 552 44.84 -36.93 9.45
CA GLY A 552 46.10 -37.56 9.84
C GLY A 552 47.34 -36.82 9.36
N ASP A 553 48.49 -37.46 9.53
CA ASP A 553 49.80 -36.84 9.34
C ASP A 553 50.04 -36.40 7.89
N THR A 554 49.51 -37.12 6.90
CA THR A 554 49.60 -36.76 5.48
C THR A 554 48.93 -35.41 5.19
N SER A 555 47.74 -35.17 5.76
CA SER A 555 47.02 -33.89 5.61
C SER A 555 47.77 -32.75 6.30
N ASN A 556 48.26 -33.00 7.52
CA ASN A 556 49.07 -32.03 8.27
C ASN A 556 50.38 -31.69 7.54
N MET A 557 51.03 -32.68 6.93
CA MET A 557 52.28 -32.50 6.18
C MET A 557 52.04 -31.68 4.91
N ALA A 558 50.97 -31.97 4.16
CA ALA A 558 50.60 -31.21 2.97
C ALA A 558 50.34 -29.73 3.29
N ALA A 559 49.56 -29.45 4.34
CA ALA A 559 49.27 -28.09 4.79
C ALA A 559 50.54 -27.37 5.28
N ARG A 560 51.43 -28.04 6.02
CA ARG A 560 52.70 -27.44 6.47
C ARG A 560 53.66 -27.17 5.32
N THR A 561 53.64 -28.00 4.28
CA THR A 561 54.45 -27.80 3.06
C THR A 561 53.97 -26.59 2.27
N GLU A 562 52.65 -26.37 2.20
CA GLU A 562 52.07 -25.16 1.59
C GLU A 562 52.41 -23.91 2.40
N ALA A 563 52.29 -23.97 3.72
CA ALA A 563 52.50 -22.82 4.60
C ALA A 563 53.92 -22.23 4.53
N VAL A 564 54.93 -23.04 4.21
CA VAL A 564 56.32 -22.57 4.04
C VAL A 564 56.63 -22.08 2.62
N ALA A 565 55.76 -22.34 1.65
CA ALA A 565 55.93 -21.90 0.27
C ALA A 565 55.62 -20.39 0.11
N ASN A 566 56.33 -19.73 -0.80
CA ASN A 566 56.05 -18.35 -1.18
C ASN A 566 54.94 -18.26 -2.23
N GLY A 567 54.34 -17.09 -2.39
CA GLY A 567 53.37 -16.80 -3.45
C GLY A 567 53.94 -17.11 -4.83
N GLY A 568 53.18 -17.83 -5.63
CA GLY A 568 53.59 -18.28 -6.97
C GLY A 568 54.54 -19.48 -6.99
N GLN A 569 54.90 -20.03 -5.82
CA GLN A 569 55.78 -21.18 -5.66
C GLN A 569 54.97 -22.47 -5.48
N VAL A 570 55.47 -23.56 -6.06
CA VAL A 570 54.93 -24.92 -5.85
C VAL A 570 56.00 -25.76 -5.20
N VAL A 571 55.71 -26.30 -4.02
CA VAL A 571 56.64 -27.13 -3.23
C VAL A 571 56.05 -28.52 -3.05
N ALA A 572 56.83 -29.54 -3.37
CA ALA A 572 56.50 -30.93 -3.16
C ALA A 572 57.48 -31.55 -2.16
N THR A 573 56.94 -32.34 -1.23
CA THR A 573 57.76 -33.20 -0.36
C THR A 573 58.45 -34.29 -1.15
N GLU A 574 59.54 -34.84 -0.62
CA GLU A 574 60.21 -36.02 -1.16
C GLU A 574 59.25 -37.18 -1.43
N ALA A 575 58.29 -37.43 -0.54
CA ALA A 575 57.29 -38.48 -0.72
C ALA A 575 56.43 -38.25 -1.98
N ALA A 576 55.99 -37.02 -2.23
CA ALA A 576 55.23 -36.69 -3.45
C ALA A 576 56.10 -36.75 -4.71
N TRP A 577 57.38 -36.35 -4.61
CA TRP A 577 58.33 -36.41 -5.72
C TRP A 577 58.64 -37.84 -6.16
N TRP A 578 58.87 -38.75 -5.20
CA TRP A 578 59.15 -40.16 -5.49
C TRP A 578 57.90 -40.97 -5.82
N ALA A 579 56.71 -40.49 -5.47
CA ALA A 579 55.44 -41.09 -5.90
C ALA A 579 55.18 -40.99 -7.41
N LEU A 580 55.87 -40.07 -8.11
CA LEU A 580 55.86 -39.99 -9.56
C LEU A 580 56.64 -41.16 -10.19
N SER A 581 56.28 -41.56 -11.41
CA SER A 581 57.10 -42.45 -12.23
C SER A 581 58.35 -41.74 -12.77
N ASN A 582 59.31 -42.53 -13.29
CA ASN A 582 60.53 -41.96 -13.89
C ASN A 582 60.22 -41.04 -15.08
N ASP A 583 59.26 -41.43 -15.93
CA ASP A 583 58.88 -40.65 -17.11
C ASP A 583 58.16 -39.35 -16.74
N GLU A 584 57.29 -39.39 -15.72
CA GLU A 584 56.61 -38.20 -15.20
C GLU A 584 57.61 -37.21 -14.59
N ARG A 585 58.58 -37.68 -13.80
CA ARG A 585 59.65 -36.81 -13.26
C ARG A 585 60.51 -36.18 -14.35
N ALA A 586 60.83 -36.93 -15.41
CA ALA A 586 61.63 -36.41 -16.53
C ALA A 586 60.93 -35.24 -17.26
N GLY A 587 59.58 -35.21 -17.25
CA GLY A 587 58.78 -34.14 -17.83
C GLY A 587 58.60 -32.91 -16.94
N ILE A 588 59.08 -32.91 -15.69
CA ILE A 588 58.83 -31.82 -14.73
C ILE A 588 60.15 -31.10 -14.39
N ALA A 589 60.22 -29.82 -14.77
CA ALA A 589 61.30 -28.94 -14.34
C ALA A 589 61.23 -28.72 -12.82
N HIS A 590 62.31 -28.98 -12.11
CA HIS A 590 62.35 -28.92 -10.65
C HIS A 590 63.70 -28.43 -10.12
N THR A 591 63.71 -27.98 -8.86
CA THR A 591 64.90 -27.58 -8.11
C THR A 591 64.86 -28.25 -6.73
N ALA A 592 65.89 -29.02 -6.38
CA ALA A 592 66.00 -29.60 -5.03
C ALA A 592 66.35 -28.49 -4.01
N MET A 593 65.56 -28.39 -2.95
CA MET A 593 65.72 -27.36 -1.89
C MET A 593 66.39 -27.89 -0.63
N GLY A 594 66.64 -29.20 -0.56
CA GLY A 594 67.24 -29.86 0.59
C GLY A 594 66.27 -30.06 1.77
N PRO A 595 66.80 -30.55 2.92
CA PRO A 595 65.99 -30.88 4.08
C PRO A 595 65.51 -29.63 4.84
N GLN A 596 64.22 -29.58 5.16
CA GLN A 596 63.56 -28.49 5.87
C GLN A 596 62.86 -28.99 7.14
N GLY A 597 63.04 -28.30 8.26
CA GLY A 597 62.33 -28.59 9.50
C GLY A 597 60.89 -28.04 9.45
N LEU A 598 59.91 -28.85 9.85
CA LEU A 598 58.49 -28.45 9.90
C LEU A 598 57.89 -28.66 11.31
N ARG A 599 56.98 -27.77 11.72
CA ARG A 599 56.48 -27.69 13.09
C ARG A 599 55.82 -28.98 13.49
N GLY A 600 56.30 -29.66 14.52
CA GLY A 600 55.67 -30.90 14.98
C GLY A 600 55.83 -32.06 13.98
N VAL A 601 56.79 -31.97 13.05
CA VAL A 601 57.35 -33.11 12.32
C VAL A 601 58.69 -33.44 12.99
N PRO A 602 58.91 -34.70 13.43
CA PRO A 602 60.09 -35.04 14.22
C PRO A 602 61.41 -35.11 13.44
N PHE A 603 61.36 -35.01 12.10
CA PHE A 603 62.51 -35.07 11.20
C PHE A 603 62.41 -33.97 10.14
N ALA A 604 63.56 -33.60 9.56
CA ALA A 604 63.61 -32.69 8.43
C ALA A 604 63.11 -33.40 7.16
N VAL A 605 62.29 -32.73 6.38
CA VAL A 605 61.66 -33.25 5.16
C VAL A 605 62.38 -32.67 3.96
N GLU A 606 62.86 -33.51 3.06
CA GLU A 606 63.45 -33.06 1.80
C GLU A 606 62.38 -32.48 0.87
N MET A 607 62.66 -31.30 0.31
CA MET A 607 61.70 -30.50 -0.46
C MET A 607 62.18 -30.27 -1.90
N PHE A 608 61.23 -30.25 -2.82
CA PHE A 608 61.43 -30.01 -4.25
C PHE A 608 60.55 -28.84 -4.70
N GLN A 609 61.15 -27.80 -5.27
CA GLN A 609 60.40 -26.76 -5.95
C GLN A 609 60.07 -27.23 -7.37
N LEU A 610 58.81 -27.14 -7.76
CA LEU A 610 58.35 -27.42 -9.12
C LEU A 610 58.31 -26.11 -9.92
N ASN A 611 59.11 -26.03 -10.98
CA ASN A 611 59.33 -24.81 -11.76
C ASN A 611 58.22 -24.64 -12.81
N ALA A 612 57.00 -24.36 -12.35
CA ALA A 612 55.82 -24.23 -13.18
C ALA A 612 55.89 -23.08 -14.20
N VAL A 613 56.45 -21.94 -13.79
CA VAL A 613 56.74 -20.80 -14.66
C VAL A 613 58.26 -20.64 -14.73
N PRO A 614 58.90 -21.01 -15.86
CA PRO A 614 60.34 -20.91 -16.00
C PRO A 614 60.83 -19.47 -15.78
N GLY A 615 61.89 -19.30 -14.98
CA GLY A 615 62.48 -18.00 -14.68
C GLY A 615 61.97 -17.31 -13.42
N ARG A 616 60.89 -17.80 -12.78
CA ARG A 616 60.49 -17.29 -11.47
C ARG A 616 61.56 -17.57 -10.41
N ARG A 617 61.86 -16.54 -9.61
CA ARG A 617 62.68 -16.62 -8.41
C ARG A 617 61.81 -16.34 -7.20
N HIS A 618 62.10 -17.00 -6.09
CA HIS A 618 61.37 -16.85 -4.83
C HIS A 618 62.38 -16.51 -3.73
N ALA A 619 61.88 -15.91 -2.64
CA ALA A 619 62.65 -15.74 -1.42
C ALA A 619 62.94 -17.11 -0.76
N ALA A 620 63.67 -17.12 0.34
CA ALA A 620 63.79 -18.30 1.19
C ALA A 620 62.39 -18.82 1.59
N LEU A 621 62.30 -20.12 1.91
CA LEU A 621 61.05 -20.66 2.46
C LEU A 621 60.67 -19.92 3.75
N ARG A 622 59.37 -19.68 3.93
CA ARG A 622 58.87 -18.92 5.07
C ARG A 622 59.16 -19.67 6.36
N THR A 623 59.61 -18.94 7.39
CA THR A 623 59.79 -19.52 8.72
C THR A 623 58.42 -19.83 9.33
N GLU A 624 58.33 -20.85 10.19
CA GLU A 624 57.05 -21.27 10.81
C GLU A 624 56.35 -20.15 11.60
N ILE A 625 57.10 -19.14 12.08
CA ILE A 625 56.54 -17.97 12.77
C ILE A 625 55.87 -17.02 11.76
N GLU A 626 56.47 -16.81 10.60
CA GLU A 626 55.90 -16.04 9.48
C GLU A 626 54.71 -16.74 8.81
N ALA A 627 54.57 -18.06 9.00
CA ALA A 627 53.46 -18.84 8.48
C ALA A 627 52.22 -18.86 9.41
N ILE A 628 52.37 -18.48 10.68
CA ILE A 628 51.29 -18.50 11.70
C ILE A 628 50.71 -17.10 11.95
N LEU A 629 51.54 -16.07 11.77
CA LEU A 629 51.14 -14.68 11.95
C LEU A 629 50.50 -14.17 10.65
N PRO A 630 49.29 -13.58 10.67
CA PRO A 630 48.79 -12.84 9.52
C PRO A 630 49.82 -11.75 9.17
N ASP A 631 50.04 -11.53 7.86
CA ASP A 631 51.07 -10.62 7.32
C ASP A 631 51.04 -9.21 7.95
N ASP A 632 49.93 -8.83 8.58
CA ASP A 632 49.70 -7.58 9.32
C ASP A 632 50.54 -7.38 10.60
N THR A 633 51.37 -8.34 11.01
CA THR A 633 52.21 -8.20 12.23
C THR A 633 53.72 -8.11 11.96
N ALA A 634 54.12 -8.21 10.68
CA ALA A 634 55.53 -8.12 10.27
C ALA A 634 56.09 -6.69 10.33
N THR A 635 55.24 -5.66 10.47
CA THR A 635 55.72 -4.27 10.57
C THR A 635 56.02 -3.80 12.00
N ASP A 636 55.70 -4.56 13.06
CA ASP A 636 55.99 -4.08 14.43
C ASP A 636 56.32 -5.15 15.50
N THR A 637 56.33 -6.46 15.21
CA THR A 637 56.44 -7.44 16.32
C THR A 637 57.38 -8.64 16.11
N ALA A 638 58.16 -8.72 15.02
CA ALA A 638 59.08 -9.85 14.83
C ALA A 638 60.45 -9.66 15.50
N SER A 639 60.92 -8.42 15.73
CA SER A 639 62.23 -8.14 16.33
C SER A 639 62.21 -7.99 17.88
N SER A 640 61.04 -8.12 18.53
CA SER A 640 60.92 -7.80 19.96
C SER A 640 60.13 -8.83 20.78
N ALA A 641 60.21 -10.14 20.47
CA ALA A 641 59.67 -11.13 21.42
C ALA A 641 60.55 -11.23 22.70
N ALA A 642 61.86 -11.04 22.57
CA ALA A 642 62.78 -10.91 23.71
C ALA A 642 62.79 -9.49 24.29
N GLY A 643 62.61 -8.45 23.45
CA GLY A 643 62.55 -7.04 23.87
C GLY A 643 61.23 -6.61 24.54
N ALA A 644 60.08 -7.16 24.13
CA ALA A 644 58.78 -6.87 24.73
C ALA A 644 58.62 -7.47 26.14
N LEU A 645 59.36 -8.55 26.45
CA LEU A 645 59.47 -9.06 27.82
C LEU A 645 60.17 -8.04 28.73
N LEU A 646 61.13 -7.27 28.22
CA LEU A 646 61.87 -6.25 28.98
C LEU A 646 61.15 -4.89 29.02
N SER A 647 60.39 -4.52 27.98
CA SER A 647 59.63 -3.26 27.94
C SER A 647 58.34 -3.26 28.77
N SER A 648 57.75 -4.43 29.05
CA SER A 648 56.47 -4.52 29.77
C SER A 648 56.59 -4.40 31.29
N VAL A 649 57.80 -4.26 31.83
CA VAL A 649 58.06 -4.07 33.27
C VAL A 649 57.84 -2.61 33.71
N GLY A 650 57.78 -1.64 32.79
CA GLY A 650 57.83 -0.20 33.13
C GLY A 650 56.63 0.70 32.78
N THR A 651 55.69 0.31 31.91
CA THR A 651 54.69 1.28 31.38
C THR A 651 53.28 0.69 31.24
N ILE A 652 52.59 0.48 32.36
CA ILE A 652 51.14 0.23 32.36
C ILE A 652 50.45 1.42 32.99
N ASN A 653 49.57 2.08 32.23
CA ASN A 653 48.76 3.21 32.69
C ASN A 653 47.26 2.85 32.65
N GLY A 654 46.46 3.54 33.47
CA GLY A 654 44.99 3.39 33.46
C GLY A 654 44.47 2.13 34.16
N PRO A 655 43.26 1.65 33.83
CA PRO A 655 42.59 0.55 34.54
C PRO A 655 43.38 -0.78 34.54
N ALA A 656 44.19 -1.00 33.51
CA ALA A 656 45.07 -2.17 33.42
C ALA A 656 46.15 -2.19 34.51
N ALA A 657 46.61 -1.03 34.99
CA ALA A 657 47.61 -0.94 36.06
C ALA A 657 47.04 -1.42 37.40
N GLY A 658 45.80 -1.05 37.71
CA GLY A 658 45.10 -1.52 38.90
C GLY A 658 44.86 -3.04 38.87
N ILE A 659 44.49 -3.58 37.71
CA ILE A 659 44.30 -5.03 37.54
C ILE A 659 45.63 -5.78 37.66
N ALA A 660 46.71 -5.25 37.08
CA ALA A 660 48.04 -5.84 37.20
C ALA A 660 48.52 -5.87 38.66
N PHE A 661 48.26 -4.82 39.44
CA PHE A 661 48.59 -4.76 40.86
C PHE A 661 47.82 -5.81 41.69
N VAL A 662 46.53 -5.99 41.41
CA VAL A 662 45.70 -7.02 42.07
C VAL A 662 46.21 -8.42 41.73
N LEU A 663 46.52 -8.69 40.44
CA LEU A 663 47.08 -9.97 40.02
C LEU A 663 48.42 -10.24 40.70
N ALA A 664 49.33 -9.26 40.72
CA ALA A 664 50.62 -9.39 41.39
C ALA A 664 50.44 -9.69 42.89
N SER A 665 49.49 -9.03 43.56
CA SER A 665 49.19 -9.26 44.99
C SER A 665 48.59 -10.65 45.26
N CYS A 666 47.70 -11.13 44.39
CA CYS A 666 47.08 -12.44 44.51
C CYS A 666 48.08 -13.59 44.30
N PHE A 667 49.04 -13.40 43.40
CA PHE A 667 50.04 -14.43 43.09
C PHE A 667 51.35 -14.28 43.90
N ALA A 668 51.54 -13.17 44.62
CA ALA A 668 52.70 -12.94 45.49
C ALA A 668 52.99 -14.07 46.51
N PRO A 669 51.99 -14.72 47.13
CA PRO A 669 52.25 -15.81 48.10
C PRO A 669 52.87 -17.08 47.48
N TYR A 670 52.80 -17.26 46.16
CA TYR A 670 53.37 -18.44 45.48
C TYR A 670 54.85 -18.25 45.14
N PRO A 671 55.68 -19.31 45.20
CA PRO A 671 57.04 -19.29 44.66
C PRO A 671 57.05 -19.01 43.15
N VAL A 672 58.03 -18.27 42.65
CA VAL A 672 58.10 -17.80 41.24
C VAL A 672 57.95 -18.95 40.23
N ALA A 673 58.60 -20.09 40.47
CA ALA A 673 58.51 -21.27 39.60
C ALA A 673 57.10 -21.91 39.53
N GLN A 674 56.24 -21.68 40.53
CA GLN A 674 54.85 -22.16 40.55
C GLN A 674 53.85 -21.13 40.01
N ARG A 675 54.17 -19.82 40.06
CA ARG A 675 53.26 -18.75 39.59
C ARG A 675 52.83 -18.94 38.14
N VAL A 676 53.75 -19.28 37.23
CA VAL A 676 53.43 -19.50 35.81
C VAL A 676 52.39 -20.62 35.62
N ARG A 677 52.52 -21.71 36.39
CA ARG A 677 51.64 -22.87 36.30
C ARG A 677 50.21 -22.52 36.74
N GLU A 678 50.08 -21.77 37.83
CA GLU A 678 48.78 -21.32 38.35
C GLU A 678 48.15 -20.21 37.51
N LEU A 679 48.97 -19.41 36.80
CA LEU A 679 48.50 -18.39 35.84
C LEU A 679 47.99 -19.01 34.53
N GLN A 680 48.50 -20.17 34.14
CA GLN A 680 48.19 -20.83 32.87
C GLN A 680 46.69 -21.05 32.58
N PRO A 681 45.85 -21.53 33.52
CA PRO A 681 44.40 -21.65 33.29
C PRO A 681 43.70 -20.29 33.14
N LEU A 682 44.21 -19.21 33.74
CA LEU A 682 43.66 -17.87 33.54
C LEU A 682 44.08 -17.30 32.17
N LEU A 683 45.33 -17.52 31.77
CA LEU A 683 45.82 -17.10 30.45
C LEU A 683 45.06 -17.79 29.32
N SER A 684 44.81 -19.11 29.43
CA SER A 684 44.02 -19.85 28.44
C SER A 684 42.56 -19.40 28.39
N LYS A 685 41.93 -19.18 29.54
CA LYS A 685 40.53 -18.72 29.63
C LYS A 685 40.33 -17.35 28.96
N TRP A 686 41.32 -16.47 29.02
CA TRP A 686 41.26 -15.13 28.43
C TRP A 686 41.93 -15.03 27.05
N GLY A 687 42.36 -16.17 26.48
CA GLY A 687 42.96 -16.24 25.14
C GLY A 687 44.32 -15.53 25.03
N VAL A 688 45.07 -15.45 26.13
CA VAL A 688 46.40 -14.82 26.16
C VAL A 688 47.46 -15.93 26.01
N GLY A 689 48.21 -15.91 24.90
CA GLY A 689 49.29 -16.86 24.65
C GLY A 689 50.51 -16.63 25.55
N ALA A 690 51.09 -17.71 26.07
CA ALA A 690 52.34 -17.68 26.83
C ALA A 690 53.52 -18.09 25.92
N PRO A 691 54.41 -17.16 25.52
CA PRO A 691 55.55 -17.47 24.66
C PRO A 691 56.60 -18.32 25.39
N PRO A 692 57.35 -19.20 24.74
CA PRO A 692 58.39 -20.00 25.41
C PRO A 692 59.46 -19.10 26.07
N ARG A 693 59.83 -19.42 27.32
CA ARG A 693 60.80 -18.63 28.11
C ARG A 693 62.19 -18.68 27.48
N SER A 694 62.74 -17.50 27.12
CA SER A 694 64.15 -17.35 26.74
C SER A 694 65.07 -17.54 27.96
N ARG A 695 66.23 -18.19 27.78
CA ARG A 695 67.23 -18.38 28.85
C ARG A 695 67.83 -17.06 29.37
N LEU A 696 67.62 -15.95 28.65
CA LEU A 696 68.15 -14.61 28.98
C LEU A 696 67.24 -13.79 29.92
N VAL A 697 66.00 -14.25 30.20
CA VAL A 697 65.01 -13.50 31.01
C VAL A 697 64.80 -14.21 32.35
N SER A 698 64.82 -13.45 33.45
CA SER A 698 64.58 -14.00 34.80
C SER A 698 63.16 -14.58 34.91
N GLU A 699 62.97 -15.58 35.78
CA GLU A 699 61.64 -16.18 35.95
C GLU A 699 60.63 -15.20 36.54
N GLU A 700 61.10 -14.22 37.31
CA GLU A 700 60.27 -13.19 37.92
C GLU A 700 59.78 -12.18 36.88
N ASP A 701 60.67 -11.71 36.00
CA ASP A 701 60.32 -10.79 34.90
C ASP A 701 59.38 -11.46 33.89
N TYR A 702 59.60 -12.75 33.62
CA TYR A 702 58.74 -13.54 32.76
C TYR A 702 57.33 -13.71 33.36
N CYS A 703 57.22 -14.00 34.65
CA CYS A 703 55.92 -14.06 35.35
C CYS A 703 55.21 -12.70 35.33
N GLN A 704 55.93 -11.62 35.61
CA GLN A 704 55.37 -10.27 35.65
C GLN A 704 54.87 -9.83 34.27
N GLY A 705 55.61 -10.13 33.21
CA GLY A 705 55.21 -9.88 31.82
C GLY A 705 53.91 -10.62 31.43
N LEU A 706 53.72 -11.85 31.91
CA LEU A 706 52.47 -12.59 31.66
C LEU A 706 51.27 -11.99 32.40
N MET A 707 51.44 -11.59 33.67
CA MET A 707 50.37 -10.92 34.44
C MET A 707 49.98 -9.58 33.81
N ASN A 708 50.96 -8.83 33.32
CA ASN A 708 50.76 -7.56 32.65
C ASN A 708 49.94 -7.71 31.35
N ARG A 709 50.24 -8.73 30.53
CA ARG A 709 49.46 -9.04 29.31
C ARG A 709 48.03 -9.48 29.64
N LEU A 710 47.85 -10.27 30.69
CA LEU A 710 46.52 -10.67 31.15
C LEU A 710 45.69 -9.46 31.63
N ALA A 711 46.30 -8.55 32.39
CA ALA A 711 45.66 -7.35 32.89
C ALA A 711 45.17 -6.43 31.75
N ILE A 712 46.00 -6.24 30.71
CA ILE A 712 45.61 -5.46 29.52
C ILE A 712 44.42 -6.11 28.83
N ARG A 713 44.43 -7.44 28.62
CA ARG A 713 43.34 -8.14 27.94
C ARG A 713 42.02 -8.03 28.71
N ILE A 714 42.05 -8.16 30.04
CA ILE A 714 40.88 -8.02 30.89
C ILE A 714 40.33 -6.58 30.83
N ALA A 715 41.21 -5.57 30.90
CA ALA A 715 40.81 -4.16 30.81
C ALA A 715 40.13 -3.85 29.46
N THR A 716 40.69 -4.30 28.33
CA THR A 716 40.14 -4.06 27.00
C THR A 716 38.77 -4.70 26.82
N VAL A 717 38.59 -5.95 27.28
CA VAL A 717 37.30 -6.65 27.21
C VAL A 717 36.25 -6.00 28.11
N SER A 718 36.64 -5.56 29.32
CA SER A 718 35.75 -4.86 30.23
C SER A 718 35.23 -3.54 29.65
N GLN A 719 36.11 -2.76 29.03
CA GLN A 719 35.74 -1.50 28.37
C GLN A 719 34.88 -1.72 27.11
N ALA A 720 35.19 -2.74 26.30
CA ALA A 720 34.36 -3.11 25.15
C ALA A 720 32.93 -3.53 25.57
N ARG A 721 32.80 -4.22 26.71
CA ARG A 721 31.50 -4.63 27.26
C ARG A 721 30.68 -3.45 27.79
N GLN A 722 31.33 -2.46 28.40
CA GLN A 722 30.65 -1.22 28.82
C GLN A 722 30.13 -0.40 27.63
N ARG A 723 30.85 -0.39 26.50
CA ARG A 723 30.41 0.28 25.26
C ARG A 723 29.26 -0.45 24.55
N MET A 724 29.16 -1.77 24.68
CA MET A 724 28.01 -2.52 24.17
C MET A 724 26.78 -2.43 25.08
N GLY A 725 26.95 -2.23 26.39
CA GLY A 725 25.85 -2.02 27.33
C GLY A 725 25.18 -0.64 27.22
N SER A 726 25.82 0.35 26.59
CA SER A 726 25.25 1.69 26.38
C SER A 726 24.42 1.85 25.10
N ASN A 727 24.34 0.81 24.25
CA ASN A 727 23.60 0.84 22.98
C ASN A 727 22.27 0.06 22.99
N GLU A 728 21.90 -0.56 24.11
CA GLU A 728 20.58 -1.16 24.33
C GLU A 728 19.92 -0.56 25.58
N THR A 729 19.43 0.68 25.45
CA THR A 729 18.25 1.28 26.14
C THR A 729 18.37 2.80 26.09
N GLY A 730 17.72 3.41 25.10
CA GLY A 730 17.42 4.84 25.14
C GLY A 730 16.10 5.09 25.85
N VAL A 731 16.12 5.26 27.18
CA VAL A 731 15.22 6.19 27.92
C VAL A 731 16.00 6.73 29.13
N SER A 732 16.03 8.06 29.20
CA SER A 732 16.73 8.98 30.11
C SER A 732 16.78 8.61 31.60
N GLY A 733 17.94 8.84 32.25
CA GLY A 733 18.10 8.86 33.70
C GLY A 733 19.56 8.96 34.17
N ASP A 734 20.01 10.20 34.39
CA ASP A 734 21.18 10.66 35.15
C ASP A 734 22.21 9.64 35.68
N LEU A 735 23.42 9.67 35.08
CA LEU A 735 24.65 9.20 35.73
C LEU A 735 25.89 9.98 35.28
N GLN A 736 25.71 11.26 34.96
CA GLN A 736 26.78 12.22 34.69
C GLN A 736 27.23 12.98 35.97
N ASN A 737 27.11 12.36 37.15
CA ASN A 737 27.34 13.06 38.44
C ASN A 737 28.25 12.32 39.44
N ILE A 738 29.10 11.40 38.99
CA ILE A 738 30.18 10.88 39.84
C ILE A 738 31.42 10.67 38.98
N ILE A 739 32.09 11.78 38.63
CA ILE A 739 33.54 11.98 38.45
C ILE A 739 33.66 13.41 37.88
N SER A 740 33.43 14.39 38.74
CA SER A 740 33.93 15.76 38.57
C SER A 740 33.93 16.40 39.96
N SER A 741 35.11 16.90 40.34
CA SER A 741 35.49 17.45 41.66
C SER A 741 35.64 16.39 42.76
N GLY A 742 36.74 16.29 43.50
CA GLY A 742 37.99 17.03 43.51
C GLY A 742 38.89 16.37 44.56
N VAL A 743 40.16 16.21 44.22
CA VAL A 743 41.21 15.73 45.12
C VAL A 743 41.47 16.76 46.22
N LEU A 744 41.49 16.35 47.50
CA LEU A 744 42.51 16.68 48.53
C LEU A 744 42.07 16.24 49.95
N ASN A 745 42.75 15.22 50.48
CA ASN A 745 43.49 15.13 51.77
C ASN A 745 43.18 16.15 52.90
N PRO A 746 43.62 15.89 54.15
CA PRO A 746 43.64 14.70 55.00
C PRO A 746 43.13 15.05 56.44
N LEU A 747 43.38 14.20 57.43
CA LEU A 747 43.04 14.33 58.86
C LEU A 747 43.29 15.72 59.53
N LEU A 748 42.33 16.13 60.41
CA LEU A 748 42.28 17.17 61.49
C LEU A 748 41.04 18.07 61.29
N GLY A 749 40.25 18.53 62.27
CA GLY A 749 40.24 18.46 63.74
C GLY A 749 39.15 19.43 64.26
N GLU A 750 38.57 19.13 65.44
CA GLU A 750 37.83 20.00 66.39
C GLU A 750 36.55 20.74 65.95
N GLY A 751 35.43 20.78 66.68
CA GLY A 751 35.04 20.30 68.03
C GLY A 751 33.49 20.24 68.12
N SER A 752 32.80 19.88 69.21
CA SER A 752 33.15 19.56 70.59
C SER A 752 31.93 18.94 71.30
N PHE A 753 32.15 17.90 72.14
CA PHE A 753 31.44 17.52 73.39
C PHE A 753 29.92 17.12 73.34
N ILE A 754 29.35 16.12 74.06
CA ILE A 754 29.71 15.23 75.19
C ILE A 754 28.77 13.99 75.25
N SER A 755 29.34 12.86 75.70
CA SER A 755 28.80 11.64 76.41
C SER A 755 27.62 10.83 75.81
N ASP A 756 27.55 9.50 75.91
CA ASP A 756 28.24 8.58 76.83
C ASP A 756 28.14 7.12 76.34
N GLY A 757 29.26 6.38 76.48
CA GLY A 757 29.43 4.97 76.93
C GLY A 757 28.46 3.83 76.53
N ALA A 758 28.84 2.55 76.46
CA ALA A 758 30.10 1.83 76.55
C ALA A 758 29.84 0.34 76.21
N ARG A 759 30.85 -0.34 75.62
CA ARG A 759 31.26 -1.76 75.85
C ARG A 759 30.34 -2.97 75.52
N ALA A 760 30.92 -3.83 74.65
CA ALA A 760 31.43 -5.19 74.92
C ALA A 760 30.63 -6.47 74.56
N ARG A 761 31.34 -7.32 73.77
CA ARG A 761 31.60 -8.78 73.90
C ARG A 761 30.54 -9.83 73.50
N HIS A 762 31.04 -10.80 72.69
CA HIS A 762 30.84 -12.28 72.74
C HIS A 762 29.40 -12.85 72.62
N SER A 763 29.06 -14.06 72.18
CA SER A 763 29.70 -15.24 71.54
C SER A 763 28.57 -16.28 71.34
N GLY A 764 28.68 -17.16 70.33
CA GLY A 764 28.08 -18.51 70.28
C GLY A 764 26.57 -18.60 70.03
N LEU A 765 25.96 -19.74 69.69
CA LEU A 765 26.41 -21.10 69.35
C LEU A 765 25.14 -21.88 68.93
N THR A 766 25.22 -22.67 67.85
CA THR A 766 24.55 -23.97 67.60
C THR A 766 23.03 -24.21 67.66
N ALA A 767 22.58 -24.86 66.58
CA ALA A 767 21.83 -26.14 66.50
C ALA A 767 20.31 -26.16 66.26
N VAL A 768 19.94 -27.24 65.56
CA VAL A 768 18.72 -27.73 64.86
C VAL A 768 18.38 -29.12 65.51
N PRO A 769 17.28 -29.90 65.28
CA PRO A 769 15.88 -29.79 64.75
C PRO A 769 14.85 -30.32 65.82
N PRO A 770 13.74 -31.11 65.60
CA PRO A 770 12.93 -31.51 64.41
C PRO A 770 11.37 -31.53 64.56
N SER A 771 10.70 -31.83 63.43
CA SER A 771 9.61 -32.83 63.23
C SER A 771 8.23 -32.39 62.68
N ALA A 772 7.77 -33.22 61.72
CA ALA A 772 6.40 -33.59 61.31
C ALA A 772 5.51 -32.68 60.42
N GLU A 773 5.10 -33.28 59.29
CA GLU A 773 3.96 -33.01 58.37
C GLU A 773 2.57 -32.97 59.07
N PRO A 774 1.41 -32.67 58.41
CA PRO A 774 1.10 -32.63 56.96
C PRO A 774 0.20 -31.46 56.44
N SER A 775 0.06 -31.35 55.11
CA SER A 775 -1.22 -31.16 54.35
C SER A 775 -1.24 -30.10 53.22
N ALA A 776 -1.40 -30.61 51.99
CA ALA A 776 -2.36 -30.23 50.93
C ALA A 776 -2.24 -28.94 50.05
N MET A 777 -2.48 -29.21 48.75
CA MET A 777 -2.87 -28.36 47.59
C MET A 777 -1.77 -27.51 46.93
N ARG A 778 -1.13 -27.92 45.82
CA ARG A 778 -1.57 -28.29 44.44
C ARG A 778 -1.65 -27.08 43.50
N GLU A 779 -0.54 -26.89 42.78
CA GLU A 779 -0.39 -26.11 41.56
C GLU A 779 -0.99 -26.83 40.34
N SER A 780 -1.31 -26.09 39.27
CA SER A 780 -1.05 -26.55 37.90
C SER A 780 -0.97 -25.41 36.87
N ARG A 781 0.15 -25.37 36.15
CA ARG A 781 0.30 -24.93 34.76
C ARG A 781 0.91 -26.09 33.98
N LEU A 782 0.29 -26.55 32.89
CA LEU A 782 0.90 -27.35 31.81
C LEU A 782 0.14 -27.02 30.51
N TRP A 783 0.78 -26.58 29.41
CA TRP A 783 1.58 -27.30 28.40
C TRP A 783 0.78 -28.21 27.43
N ARG A 784 0.95 -27.86 26.14
CA ARG A 784 1.17 -28.65 24.89
C ARG A 784 0.48 -30.00 24.59
N ARG A 785 0.26 -30.13 23.27
CA ARG A 785 0.39 -31.30 22.36
C ARG A 785 -0.68 -32.40 22.44
N SER A 786 -1.23 -32.76 21.27
CA SER A 786 -1.36 -34.17 20.90
C SER A 786 -1.50 -34.37 19.38
N THR A 787 -0.98 -35.50 18.95
CA THR A 787 -0.90 -36.12 17.62
C THR A 787 -2.05 -37.11 17.38
N MET A 788 -2.44 -37.27 16.10
CA MET A 788 -2.92 -38.46 15.38
C MET A 788 -3.56 -39.65 16.14
N ASN A 789 -4.77 -40.07 15.74
CA ASN A 789 -5.02 -41.20 14.81
C ASN A 789 -6.47 -41.73 14.84
N GLY A 790 -6.92 -42.25 13.68
CA GLY A 790 -7.87 -43.38 13.56
C GLY A 790 -9.35 -43.03 13.46
N LEU A 791 -9.93 -42.92 12.26
CA LEU A 791 -10.66 -43.98 11.53
C LEU A 791 -11.84 -44.60 12.29
N THR A 792 -13.09 -44.28 11.88
CA THR A 792 -13.97 -45.21 11.13
C THR A 792 -15.39 -44.65 10.89
N LEU A 793 -15.77 -44.61 9.61
CA LEU A 793 -17.04 -45.06 9.02
C LEU A 793 -18.37 -44.93 9.82
N SER A 794 -19.25 -44.04 9.35
CA SER A 794 -20.39 -44.37 8.47
C SER A 794 -21.71 -43.65 8.79
N ARG A 795 -22.36 -43.23 7.69
CA ARG A 795 -23.82 -43.05 7.47
C ARG A 795 -24.62 -42.13 8.40
N GLY A 796 -25.13 -41.03 7.82
CA GLY A 796 -26.25 -40.23 8.35
C GLY A 796 -27.62 -40.94 8.23
N PRO A 797 -28.75 -40.25 8.00
CA PRO A 797 -29.05 -38.82 8.08
C PRO A 797 -30.38 -38.53 8.84
N SER A 798 -30.95 -37.33 8.65
CA SER A 798 -32.36 -36.90 8.89
C SER A 798 -32.65 -36.23 10.24
N SER A 799 -33.02 -34.93 10.22
CA SER A 799 -34.39 -34.35 10.16
C SER A 799 -35.11 -34.41 11.51
N ARG A 800 -35.42 -33.30 12.19
CA ARG A 800 -36.61 -32.42 12.05
C ARG A 800 -36.46 -31.31 13.12
N LYS A 801 -36.84 -30.04 12.86
CA LYS A 801 -38.10 -29.38 13.33
C LYS A 801 -38.54 -29.85 14.73
N GLU A 802 -38.75 -29.04 15.77
CA GLU A 802 -39.49 -27.76 15.84
C GLU A 802 -39.34 -27.15 17.27
N SER A 803 -39.23 -25.82 17.34
CA SER A 803 -39.85 -24.83 18.26
C SER A 803 -40.06 -25.02 19.79
N LEU A 804 -39.99 -23.85 20.45
CA LEU A 804 -40.55 -23.39 21.75
C LEU A 804 -39.63 -23.54 22.99
N SER A 805 -38.97 -22.46 23.43
CA SER A 805 -39.43 -21.40 24.39
C SER A 805 -38.79 -21.67 25.77
N VAL A 806 -38.28 -20.76 26.59
CA VAL A 806 -38.36 -19.31 26.72
C VAL A 806 -37.28 -18.90 27.77
N ASN A 807 -36.65 -17.72 27.56
CA ASN A 807 -35.99 -16.76 28.48
C ASN A 807 -34.93 -17.27 29.52
N THR A 808 -33.81 -16.57 29.77
CA THR A 808 -33.69 -15.11 30.00
C THR A 808 -32.26 -14.57 29.80
N ALA A 809 -32.19 -13.34 29.27
CA ALA A 809 -31.27 -12.21 29.56
C ALA A 809 -29.80 -12.19 29.07
N GLY A 810 -29.51 -11.18 28.22
CA GLY A 810 -28.30 -10.35 28.36
C GLY A 810 -27.63 -9.77 27.09
N PHE A 811 -28.16 -8.64 26.59
CA PHE A 811 -27.51 -7.56 25.80
C PHE A 811 -27.01 -7.78 24.35
N HIS A 812 -27.75 -7.25 23.37
CA HIS A 812 -27.23 -6.47 22.21
C HIS A 812 -28.37 -5.84 21.36
N ASP A 813 -28.05 -4.66 20.80
CA ASP A 813 -28.55 -4.01 19.56
C ASP A 813 -30.05 -3.77 19.34
N ASP A 814 -30.46 -2.49 19.38
CA ASP A 814 -31.81 -2.05 19.01
C ASP A 814 -31.88 -1.56 17.56
N VAL A 815 -32.37 -2.47 16.71
CA VAL A 815 -33.18 -2.20 15.52
C VAL A 815 -34.63 -2.04 16.00
N VAL A 816 -35.30 -0.94 15.66
CA VAL A 816 -36.75 -0.78 15.89
C VAL A 816 -37.53 -1.09 14.60
N PRO A 817 -38.51 -2.03 14.62
CA PRO A 817 -39.27 -2.44 13.46
C PRO A 817 -40.57 -1.65 13.26
N PHE A 818 -40.98 -1.58 12.00
CA PHE A 818 -42.30 -1.16 11.53
C PHE A 818 -43.40 -2.10 12.04
N THR A 819 -44.47 -1.56 12.63
CA THR A 819 -45.86 -1.87 12.24
C THR A 819 -46.86 -0.90 12.86
N ALA A 820 -47.90 -0.63 12.06
CA ALA A 820 -49.27 -0.28 12.41
C ALA A 820 -49.71 1.20 12.51
N GLN A 821 -50.78 1.44 11.75
CA GLN A 821 -51.94 2.29 12.00
C GLN A 821 -51.88 3.78 11.63
N ALA A 822 -52.52 4.02 10.48
CA ALA A 822 -53.45 5.11 10.21
C ALA A 822 -53.81 5.99 11.41
N SER A 823 -53.48 7.27 11.29
CA SER A 823 -54.14 8.45 11.86
C SER A 823 -53.08 9.53 12.03
N ARG A 824 -52.88 10.38 11.02
CA ARG A 824 -52.27 11.69 11.24
C ARG A 824 -53.03 12.76 10.49
N ARG A 825 -53.66 13.61 11.31
CA ARG A 825 -54.29 14.87 10.98
C ARG A 825 -53.39 15.70 10.07
N PHE A 826 -54.02 16.36 9.09
CA PHE A 826 -53.44 17.46 8.35
C PHE A 826 -52.91 18.51 9.34
N SER A 827 -51.61 18.75 9.32
CA SER A 827 -51.00 19.92 9.98
C SER A 827 -51.04 21.06 8.97
N GLU A 828 -51.78 22.11 9.30
CA GLU A 828 -51.98 23.30 8.49
C GLU A 828 -50.64 23.98 8.15
N GLU A 829 -50.39 24.19 6.86
CA GLU A 829 -49.31 25.02 6.32
C GLU A 829 -49.63 26.50 6.56
N HIS A 830 -49.04 27.11 7.58
CA HIS A 830 -48.97 28.57 7.69
C HIS A 830 -47.76 29.09 6.90
N ASN A 831 -47.97 29.29 5.60
CA ASN A 831 -47.03 30.01 4.74
C ASN A 831 -47.18 31.51 4.97
N SER A 832 -46.13 32.14 5.52
CA SER A 832 -45.98 33.59 5.52
C SER A 832 -45.25 34.02 4.25
N ARG A 833 -46.00 34.30 3.18
CA ARG A 833 -45.59 35.29 2.17
C ARG A 833 -46.60 36.42 2.20
N SER A 834 -46.16 37.56 2.75
CA SER A 834 -46.81 38.83 2.53
C SER A 834 -46.67 39.22 1.05
N ALA A 835 -47.81 39.56 0.45
CA ALA A 835 -47.98 40.35 -0.77
C ALA A 835 -47.66 39.71 -2.14
N SER A 836 -48.74 39.29 -2.81
CA SER A 836 -49.07 39.66 -4.20
C SER A 836 -48.60 38.84 -5.40
N ILE A 837 -48.27 37.54 -5.27
CA ILE A 837 -48.17 36.69 -6.47
C ILE A 837 -49.54 36.04 -6.72
N SER A 838 -50.28 36.63 -7.65
CA SER A 838 -51.45 36.01 -8.26
C SER A 838 -50.98 34.84 -9.14
N CYS A 839 -51.25 33.60 -8.74
CA CYS A 839 -50.99 32.44 -9.57
C CYS A 839 -52.17 32.27 -10.54
N GLU A 840 -51.92 32.47 -11.84
CA GLU A 840 -52.88 32.10 -12.88
C GLU A 840 -52.89 30.57 -13.02
N VAL A 841 -53.88 29.91 -12.44
CA VAL A 841 -54.14 28.46 -12.57
C VAL A 841 -54.92 28.22 -13.86
N VAL A 842 -54.48 27.31 -14.72
CA VAL A 842 -55.23 26.96 -15.94
C VAL A 842 -56.11 25.74 -15.69
N VAL A 843 -57.41 25.89 -15.95
CA VAL A 843 -58.41 24.84 -15.83
C VAL A 843 -59.04 24.55 -17.17
N VAL A 844 -59.10 23.27 -17.56
CA VAL A 844 -59.72 22.88 -18.83
C VAL A 844 -61.13 22.36 -18.57
N ARG A 845 -62.16 23.07 -19.07
CA ARG A 845 -63.57 22.67 -18.94
C ARG A 845 -63.96 21.71 -20.07
N MET A 846 -64.77 20.71 -19.75
CA MET A 846 -65.43 19.84 -20.74
C MET A 846 -66.92 20.19 -20.87
N PRO A 847 -67.61 19.82 -21.96
CA PRO A 847 -69.03 20.10 -22.14
C PRO A 847 -69.82 19.18 -21.21
N MET A 848 -70.78 19.74 -20.45
CA MET A 848 -71.73 18.94 -19.69
C MET A 848 -72.42 17.93 -20.62
N LYS A 849 -72.20 16.62 -20.41
CA LYS A 849 -73.23 15.65 -20.81
C LYS A 849 -74.43 15.92 -19.91
N LEU A 850 -75.55 16.38 -20.50
CA LEU A 850 -76.85 16.35 -19.83
C LEU A 850 -77.06 14.94 -19.27
N GLY A 851 -76.91 14.75 -17.95
CA GLY A 851 -77.27 13.48 -17.31
C GLY A 851 -76.43 13.01 -16.12
N ARG A 852 -75.24 13.55 -15.82
CA ARG A 852 -74.51 13.16 -14.60
C ARG A 852 -74.02 14.34 -13.80
N ARG A 853 -74.86 14.79 -12.85
CA ARG A 853 -74.38 15.51 -11.66
C ARG A 853 -73.43 14.57 -10.91
N ARG A 854 -72.12 14.85 -10.87
CA ARG A 854 -71.31 14.42 -9.72
C ARG A 854 -71.81 15.27 -8.55
N ARG A 855 -72.67 14.69 -7.69
CA ARG A 855 -72.96 15.33 -6.40
C ARG A 855 -71.65 15.36 -5.61
N PRO A 856 -71.28 16.47 -4.97
CA PRO A 856 -70.29 16.42 -3.91
C PRO A 856 -70.88 15.53 -2.81
N SER A 857 -70.16 14.49 -2.41
CA SER A 857 -70.50 13.71 -1.23
C SER A 857 -70.18 14.55 0.01
N LEU A 858 -71.06 15.48 0.33
CA LEU A 858 -71.12 16.14 1.63
C LEU A 858 -72.45 15.74 2.26
N LEU A 859 -72.34 15.19 3.48
CA LEU A 859 -73.38 14.81 4.44
C LEU A 859 -73.90 13.37 4.34
N GLU A 860 -73.37 12.49 5.21
CA GLU A 860 -74.16 11.55 6.01
C GLU A 860 -73.59 11.48 7.44
N PRO A 861 -74.44 11.16 8.44
CA PRO A 861 -74.43 11.82 9.75
C PRO A 861 -73.71 11.03 10.86
N LEU A 862 -73.33 11.77 11.90
CA LEU A 862 -72.94 11.26 13.21
C LEU A 862 -73.98 10.25 13.73
N ALA A 863 -73.54 9.03 14.03
CA ALA A 863 -74.31 8.04 14.78
C ALA A 863 -73.47 7.51 15.95
N GLU A 864 -73.88 7.96 17.14
CA GLU A 864 -73.96 7.24 18.42
C GLU A 864 -72.65 6.77 19.09
N ASP A 865 -72.17 7.62 20.01
CA ASP A 865 -71.46 7.18 21.22
C ASP A 865 -72.48 6.56 22.20
N VAL A 866 -72.28 5.28 22.50
CA VAL A 866 -72.85 4.61 23.67
C VAL A 866 -71.80 4.64 24.78
N ALA A 867 -72.07 5.39 25.86
CA ALA A 867 -71.44 5.18 27.15
C ALA A 867 -72.50 5.40 28.24
N ASP A 868 -72.93 4.29 28.84
CA ASP A 868 -73.75 4.23 30.04
C ASP A 868 -72.98 4.67 31.29
N GLU A 869 -73.72 5.32 32.18
CA GLU A 869 -73.56 5.60 33.62
C GLU A 869 -72.36 4.99 34.38
N ALA A 870 -71.55 5.87 35.01
CA ALA A 870 -71.39 5.99 36.48
C ALA A 870 -70.38 7.09 36.85
#